data_AF-A0A1G4U5B2-F1
#
_entry.id   AF-A0A1G4U5B2-F1
#
_cell.length_a   1.000
_cell.length_b   1.000
_cell.length_c   1.000
_cell.angle_alpha   90.00
_cell.angle_beta   90.00
_cell.angle_gamma   90.00
#
_symmetry.space_group_name_H-M   'P 1'
#
loop_
_entity.id
_entity.type
_entity.pdbx_description
1 polymer ?
#
loop_
_entity_poly.entity_id
_entity_poly.type
_entity_poly.pdbx_seq_one_letter_code
_entity_poly.pdbx_strand_id
1 'polypeptide(L)'
;MFDEDKRLWAIADTVGTPFYVFDAAIIREQYFKLKTAFPSVDFFYSLKANPNLSIVRELVTAGMGCEVCSFLEFETAAAAGVGSDRMLFVGPAKSDRELERCVVAGIKAIVVESLTELERVDRLARDLDRVQNIALRLNPDFHFPGARLSMSGRATQFGIDIAAIDEVLARSCQHGNTRIAGIHVYMGTRILEPTTIANNTRQILMLASEVAAKLGYRLDFVDIGGGFGVPYHEGEEALDLDALRYELEPIISSYEAEYPRTKVCIELGRYMVASAGRFVAGIRQTKVTKGENFAICDGGSNVHSAAAGQGSLLRKNFPISLVKGNDRAPAAGQWTITGPLCTPMDILGKDVLLDRPEAGDLICIHQSGAYGATASPVNFLGFGQPAEVMVDGETITLVRERASIANLLNEQRPRSISGASRSREIKTSCNSSSTSVFQHPCLERLDDLKDLLIATGHKLERDTEAWRDLWADPIMRAFTLVGVPERYNGFSLGDTSLGIEDCGYSLHIAMIERLARFDASCILALQGPSLAGGAILKMGTEAQIEQFFSRYRTGSQGTFFAVTEPEAGSDPSLGISAVSATTGTPRLTARKMLVGNAQRAAIGLVFAKAAETNRPILVLIEPDRHASNVKIEHLQTFGLCGAMLCSITIDELPIDDNMILGGGNPSLRDGFLAINEVFERNRPIVAALALGTARGILDHLRATSKVAAHAIADLELTHAALLRRLEIVLAAYETGRPKAHEISLIKLQAVQFADRVIQRAFSLPSSAEFMMDPTLRKKTRDAKAFEYMEGASNIHAQNAFRSYVARMPQ
;
A
#
# COMPACT_ATOMS: atom_id res chain seq x y z
N MET A 1 -22.25 -39.39 -3.00
CA MET A 1 -22.22 -38.67 -1.71
C MET A 1 -20.80 -38.83 -1.20
N PHE A 2 -20.01 -37.76 -1.17
CA PHE A 2 -18.66 -37.82 -0.60
C PHE A 2 -18.77 -38.01 0.91
N ASP A 3 -17.90 -38.84 1.44
CA ASP A 3 -17.72 -39.03 2.89
C ASP A 3 -17.19 -37.71 3.47
N GLU A 4 -18.06 -36.99 4.21
CA GLU A 4 -17.72 -35.66 4.75
C GLU A 4 -16.51 -35.71 5.68
N ASP A 5 -16.34 -36.79 6.45
CA ASP A 5 -15.22 -36.95 7.38
C ASP A 5 -13.90 -37.06 6.61
N LYS A 6 -13.87 -37.83 5.52
CA LYS A 6 -12.69 -37.91 4.64
C LYS A 6 -12.33 -36.56 4.03
N ARG A 7 -13.33 -35.74 3.71
CA ARG A 7 -13.10 -34.39 3.18
C ARG A 7 -12.46 -33.49 4.24
N LEU A 8 -12.92 -33.54 5.48
CA LEU A 8 -12.33 -32.77 6.57
C LEU A 8 -10.88 -33.16 6.83
N TRP A 9 -10.55 -34.45 6.76
CA TRP A 9 -9.17 -34.93 6.84
C TRP A 9 -8.31 -34.42 5.68
N ALA A 10 -8.78 -34.53 4.44
CA ALA A 10 -8.03 -34.04 3.28
C ALA A 10 -7.73 -32.53 3.38
N ILE A 11 -8.66 -31.75 3.91
CA ILE A 11 -8.43 -30.32 4.18
C ILE A 11 -7.40 -30.16 5.30
N ALA A 12 -7.56 -30.86 6.43
CA ALA A 12 -6.66 -30.80 7.57
C ALA A 12 -5.21 -31.14 7.17
N ASP A 13 -5.00 -32.16 6.34
CA ASP A 13 -3.68 -32.57 5.85
C ASP A 13 -3.03 -31.51 4.96
N THR A 14 -3.85 -30.72 4.24
CA THR A 14 -3.37 -29.72 3.28
C THR A 14 -3.10 -28.36 3.94
N VAL A 15 -4.02 -27.86 4.78
CA VAL A 15 -3.98 -26.50 5.34
C VAL A 15 -3.66 -26.47 6.85
N GLY A 16 -3.60 -27.64 7.48
CA GLY A 16 -3.44 -27.81 8.92
C GLY A 16 -4.67 -27.36 9.72
N THR A 17 -4.70 -27.71 11.01
CA THR A 17 -5.68 -27.22 11.99
C THR A 17 -5.15 -26.09 12.88
N PRO A 18 -6.00 -25.20 13.41
CA PRO A 18 -7.44 -25.12 13.16
C PRO A 18 -7.79 -24.39 11.84
N PHE A 19 -8.96 -24.69 11.29
CA PHE A 19 -9.50 -24.02 10.10
C PHE A 19 -11.02 -23.89 10.16
N TYR A 20 -11.56 -22.96 9.39
CA TYR A 20 -12.98 -22.91 9.05
C TYR A 20 -13.20 -23.51 7.66
N VAL A 21 -14.29 -24.25 7.49
CA VAL A 21 -14.76 -24.72 6.18
C VAL A 21 -16.18 -24.23 5.94
N PHE A 22 -16.44 -23.71 4.75
CA PHE A 22 -17.74 -23.16 4.32
C PHE A 22 -18.23 -23.92 3.10
N ASP A 23 -19.51 -24.32 3.10
CA ASP A 23 -20.16 -24.97 1.96
C ASP A 23 -20.90 -23.94 1.09
N ALA A 24 -20.41 -23.74 -0.14
CA ALA A 24 -20.98 -22.77 -1.06
C ALA A 24 -22.40 -23.15 -1.52
N ALA A 25 -22.71 -24.45 -1.61
CA ALA A 25 -24.04 -24.91 -2.00
C ALA A 25 -25.07 -24.55 -0.94
N ILE A 26 -24.75 -24.69 0.35
CA ILE A 26 -25.63 -24.27 1.45
C ILE A 26 -25.87 -22.76 1.40
N ILE A 27 -24.84 -21.94 1.15
CA ILE A 27 -24.99 -20.48 1.05
C ILE A 27 -25.98 -20.11 -0.07
N ARG A 28 -25.81 -20.70 -1.26
CA ARG A 28 -26.70 -20.48 -2.41
C ARG A 28 -28.11 -20.97 -2.15
N GLU A 29 -28.27 -22.14 -1.53
CA GLU A 29 -29.56 -22.71 -1.16
C GLU A 29 -30.32 -21.80 -0.18
N GLN A 30 -29.64 -21.25 0.83
CA GLN A 30 -30.26 -20.33 1.79
C GLN A 30 -30.81 -19.08 1.11
N TYR A 31 -30.04 -18.50 0.17
CA TYR A 31 -30.51 -17.35 -0.59
C TYR A 31 -31.68 -17.72 -1.50
N PHE A 32 -31.60 -18.86 -2.19
CA PHE A 32 -32.66 -19.35 -3.06
C PHE A 32 -33.97 -19.57 -2.31
N LYS A 33 -33.93 -20.17 -1.10
CA LYS A 33 -35.10 -20.36 -0.24
C LYS A 33 -35.75 -19.03 0.14
N LEU A 34 -34.97 -18.05 0.57
CA LEU A 34 -35.48 -16.73 0.93
C LEU A 34 -36.11 -16.02 -0.26
N LYS A 35 -35.43 -16.01 -1.41
CA LYS A 35 -35.94 -15.33 -2.60
C LYS A 35 -37.18 -16.01 -3.18
N THR A 36 -37.31 -17.33 -3.00
CA THR A 36 -38.52 -18.09 -3.35
C THR A 36 -39.67 -17.77 -2.40
N ALA A 37 -39.42 -17.68 -1.10
CA ALA A 37 -40.44 -17.36 -0.10
C ALA A 37 -40.93 -15.92 -0.21
N PHE A 38 -40.04 -14.97 -0.52
CA PHE A 38 -40.31 -13.54 -0.58
C PHE A 38 -39.78 -12.92 -1.89
N PRO A 39 -40.45 -13.13 -3.03
CA PRO A 39 -39.93 -12.74 -4.35
C PRO A 39 -39.87 -11.21 -4.54
N SER A 40 -40.75 -10.45 -3.90
CA SER A 40 -40.79 -8.98 -4.04
C SER A 40 -39.75 -8.25 -3.19
N VAL A 41 -39.23 -8.90 -2.15
CA VAL A 41 -38.29 -8.37 -1.15
C VAL A 41 -36.86 -8.33 -1.69
N ASP A 42 -36.15 -7.25 -1.38
CA ASP A 42 -34.73 -7.10 -1.64
C ASP A 42 -33.92 -7.51 -0.40
N PHE A 43 -33.00 -8.46 -0.58
CA PHE A 43 -32.14 -8.95 0.50
C PHE A 43 -30.74 -8.37 0.40
N PHE A 44 -30.19 -7.97 1.54
CA PHE A 44 -28.84 -7.42 1.69
C PHE A 44 -28.02 -8.31 2.64
N TYR A 45 -26.86 -8.78 2.18
CA TYR A 45 -25.96 -9.54 3.02
C TYR A 45 -25.27 -8.63 4.01
N SER A 46 -25.37 -8.97 5.29
CA SER A 46 -24.73 -8.24 6.38
C SER A 46 -23.29 -8.74 6.57
N LEU A 47 -22.31 -7.99 6.04
CA LEU A 47 -20.91 -8.44 5.96
C LEU A 47 -20.26 -8.69 7.32
N LYS A 48 -20.72 -8.00 8.37
CA LYS A 48 -20.26 -8.21 9.75
C LYS A 48 -20.39 -9.65 10.24
N ALA A 49 -21.27 -10.45 9.64
CA ALA A 49 -21.37 -11.88 9.93
C ALA A 49 -20.13 -12.65 9.44
N ASN A 50 -19.69 -12.41 8.20
CA ASN A 50 -18.44 -12.93 7.65
C ASN A 50 -18.02 -12.13 6.40
N PRO A 51 -17.01 -11.25 6.48
CA PRO A 51 -16.59 -10.41 5.37
C PRO A 51 -15.58 -11.10 4.44
N ASN A 52 -15.47 -12.44 4.43
CA ASN A 52 -14.60 -13.12 3.47
C ASN A 52 -15.07 -12.82 2.03
N LEU A 53 -14.17 -12.27 1.21
CA LEU A 53 -14.47 -11.86 -0.17
C LEU A 53 -15.13 -12.98 -1.00
N SER A 54 -14.73 -14.23 -0.81
CA SER A 54 -15.28 -15.36 -1.55
C SER A 54 -16.73 -15.65 -1.13
N ILE A 55 -17.04 -15.58 0.16
CA ILE A 55 -18.42 -15.72 0.67
C ILE A 55 -19.29 -14.58 0.16
N VAL A 56 -18.79 -13.35 0.24
CA VAL A 56 -19.52 -12.17 -0.26
C VAL A 56 -19.80 -12.32 -1.76
N ARG A 57 -18.81 -12.80 -2.54
CA ARG A 57 -18.96 -13.04 -3.97
C ARG A 57 -20.01 -14.10 -4.31
N GLU A 58 -20.11 -15.19 -3.54
CA GLU A 58 -21.17 -16.20 -3.73
C GLU A 58 -22.56 -15.56 -3.61
N LEU A 59 -22.78 -14.77 -2.56
CA LEU A 59 -24.07 -14.12 -2.30
C LEU A 59 -24.38 -13.01 -3.32
N VAL A 60 -23.39 -12.20 -3.68
CA VAL A 60 -23.55 -11.15 -4.70
C VAL A 60 -23.85 -11.77 -6.07
N THR A 61 -23.15 -12.84 -6.45
CA THR A 61 -23.38 -13.55 -7.71
C THR A 61 -24.76 -14.20 -7.76
N ALA A 62 -25.26 -14.70 -6.62
CA ALA A 62 -26.62 -15.20 -6.50
C ALA A 62 -27.68 -14.07 -6.63
N GLY A 63 -27.25 -12.81 -6.52
CA GLY A 63 -28.10 -11.63 -6.67
C GLY A 63 -28.53 -11.01 -5.35
N MET A 64 -27.79 -11.18 -4.26
CA MET A 64 -27.99 -10.46 -2.99
C MET A 64 -27.27 -9.09 -3.01
N GLY A 65 -27.84 -8.07 -2.37
CA GLY A 65 -27.14 -6.80 -2.11
C GLY A 65 -26.16 -6.92 -0.94
N CYS A 66 -25.53 -5.82 -0.55
CA CYS A 66 -24.62 -5.79 0.62
C CYS A 66 -24.98 -4.65 1.59
N GLU A 67 -25.06 -4.98 2.87
CA GLU A 67 -24.99 -4.05 3.98
C GLU A 67 -23.57 -4.05 4.56
N VAL A 68 -22.95 -2.88 4.55
CA VAL A 68 -21.58 -2.66 5.02
C VAL A 68 -21.56 -1.62 6.14
N CYS A 69 -20.64 -1.78 7.09
CA CYS A 69 -20.52 -0.91 8.26
C CYS A 69 -19.14 -0.24 8.36
N SER A 70 -18.15 -0.66 7.57
CA SER A 70 -16.79 -0.11 7.60
C SER A 70 -16.19 0.04 6.21
N PHE A 71 -15.13 0.85 6.10
CA PHE A 71 -14.41 1.05 4.85
C PHE A 71 -13.92 -0.26 4.20
N LEU A 72 -13.41 -1.22 4.99
CA LEU A 72 -12.95 -2.50 4.42
C LEU A 72 -14.12 -3.37 3.94
N GLU A 73 -15.24 -3.38 4.65
CA GLU A 73 -16.45 -4.08 4.19
C GLU A 73 -16.98 -3.48 2.89
N PHE A 74 -16.99 -2.15 2.78
CA PHE A 74 -17.35 -1.45 1.54
C PHE A 74 -16.48 -1.90 0.37
N GLU A 75 -15.15 -1.85 0.52
CA GLU A 75 -14.23 -2.24 -0.55
C GLU A 75 -14.30 -3.75 -0.84
N THR A 76 -14.60 -4.59 0.16
CA THR A 76 -14.84 -6.02 -0.03
C THR A 76 -16.09 -6.26 -0.88
N ALA A 77 -17.20 -5.59 -0.57
CA ALA A 77 -18.43 -5.70 -1.33
C ALA A 77 -18.26 -5.19 -2.78
N ALA A 78 -17.54 -4.06 -2.96
CA ALA A 78 -17.19 -3.54 -4.27
C ALA A 78 -16.31 -4.52 -5.08
N ALA A 79 -15.29 -5.10 -4.44
CA ALA A 79 -14.42 -6.10 -5.07
C ALA A 79 -15.16 -7.41 -5.39
N ALA A 80 -16.20 -7.75 -4.63
CA ALA A 80 -17.10 -8.87 -4.92
C ALA A 80 -18.01 -8.60 -6.14
N GLY A 81 -18.06 -7.36 -6.63
CA GLY A 81 -18.83 -6.96 -7.80
C GLY A 81 -20.27 -6.54 -7.51
N VAL A 82 -20.59 -6.13 -6.26
CA VAL A 82 -21.95 -5.64 -5.97
C VAL A 82 -22.22 -4.34 -6.73
N GLY A 83 -23.42 -4.22 -7.30
CA GLY A 83 -23.89 -2.96 -7.89
C GLY A 83 -24.01 -1.88 -6.81
N SER A 84 -23.66 -0.63 -7.14
CA SER A 84 -23.74 0.48 -6.18
C SER A 84 -25.18 0.70 -5.69
N ASP A 85 -26.16 0.54 -6.58
CA ASP A 85 -27.60 0.55 -6.32
C ASP A 85 -28.10 -0.58 -5.40
N ARG A 86 -27.21 -1.51 -5.03
CA ARG A 86 -27.45 -2.65 -4.15
C ARG A 86 -26.55 -2.66 -2.91
N MET A 87 -26.01 -1.49 -2.54
CA MET A 87 -25.17 -1.33 -1.36
C MET A 87 -25.77 -0.33 -0.36
N LEU A 88 -25.88 -0.75 0.89
CA LEU A 88 -26.29 0.08 2.04
C LEU A 88 -25.09 0.27 2.98
N PHE A 89 -24.80 1.50 3.38
CA PHE A 89 -23.77 1.78 4.38
C PHE A 89 -24.41 2.19 5.71
N VAL A 90 -24.25 1.36 6.74
CA VAL A 90 -24.77 1.57 8.10
C VAL A 90 -23.66 1.93 9.10
N GLY A 91 -24.03 2.18 10.36
CA GLY A 91 -23.09 2.31 11.47
C GLY A 91 -23.03 3.74 12.02
N PRO A 92 -22.89 3.92 13.34
CA PRO A 92 -23.16 5.19 14.01
C PRO A 92 -22.03 6.22 13.89
N ALA A 93 -20.85 5.83 13.37
CA ALA A 93 -19.64 6.64 13.43
C ALA A 93 -18.89 6.67 12.09
N LYS A 94 -19.60 6.87 10.97
CA LYS A 94 -18.99 6.92 9.64
C LYS A 94 -18.03 8.10 9.54
N SER A 95 -16.80 7.82 9.11
CA SER A 95 -15.77 8.82 8.84
C SER A 95 -16.04 9.58 7.55
N ASP A 96 -15.47 10.78 7.41
CA ASP A 96 -15.60 11.55 6.15
C ASP A 96 -15.09 10.74 4.95
N ARG A 97 -14.01 9.96 5.11
CA ARG A 97 -13.47 9.08 4.07
C ARG A 97 -14.49 8.03 3.60
N GLU A 98 -15.22 7.44 4.53
CA GLU A 98 -16.27 6.45 4.21
C GLU A 98 -17.46 7.11 3.51
N LEU A 99 -17.95 8.23 4.05
CA LEU A 99 -19.06 8.98 3.45
C LEU A 99 -18.71 9.46 2.03
N GLU A 100 -17.52 10.02 1.84
CA GLU A 100 -17.04 10.52 0.56
C GLU A 100 -16.87 9.38 -0.47
N ARG A 101 -16.50 8.17 -0.01
CA ARG A 101 -16.43 6.99 -0.87
C ARG A 101 -17.82 6.52 -1.31
N CYS A 102 -18.81 6.56 -0.40
CA CYS A 102 -20.21 6.25 -0.69
C CYS A 102 -20.80 7.21 -1.73
N VAL A 103 -20.59 8.52 -1.54
CA VAL A 103 -21.07 9.57 -2.46
C VAL A 103 -20.47 9.41 -3.85
N VAL A 104 -19.15 9.18 -3.95
CA VAL A 104 -18.50 8.97 -5.25
C VAL A 104 -19.00 7.70 -5.94
N ALA A 105 -19.27 6.64 -5.20
CA ALA A 105 -19.83 5.41 -5.75
C ALA A 105 -21.30 5.54 -6.16
N GLY A 106 -22.04 6.50 -5.58
CA GLY A 106 -23.48 6.62 -5.74
C GLY A 106 -24.20 5.37 -5.25
N ILE A 107 -23.95 4.97 -4.00
CA ILE A 107 -24.59 3.77 -3.44
C ILE A 107 -26.10 3.94 -3.23
N LYS A 108 -26.83 2.83 -3.08
CA LYS A 108 -28.29 2.79 -2.86
C LYS A 108 -28.72 3.80 -1.79
N ALA A 109 -28.08 3.72 -0.62
CA ALA A 109 -28.26 4.71 0.44
C ALA A 109 -27.11 4.67 1.46
N ILE A 110 -26.77 5.86 1.98
CA ILE A 110 -26.10 5.98 3.26
C ILE A 110 -27.19 6.00 4.33
N VAL A 111 -27.16 5.04 5.25
CA VAL A 111 -28.12 4.94 6.36
C VAL A 111 -27.65 5.89 7.46
N VAL A 112 -28.23 7.10 7.52
CA VAL A 112 -27.82 8.15 8.46
C VAL A 112 -28.40 7.90 9.86
N GLU A 113 -27.59 8.17 10.87
CA GLU A 113 -27.86 7.85 12.27
C GLU A 113 -28.16 9.12 13.10
N SER A 114 -27.94 10.31 12.53
CA SER A 114 -28.20 11.59 13.20
C SER A 114 -28.40 12.73 12.20
N LEU A 115 -28.99 13.84 12.67
CA LEU A 115 -29.05 15.09 11.91
C LEU A 115 -27.66 15.60 11.51
N THR A 116 -26.69 15.50 12.43
CA THR A 116 -25.29 15.90 12.17
C THR A 116 -24.67 15.07 11.04
N GLU A 117 -24.95 13.77 10.97
CA GLU A 117 -24.46 12.94 9.88
C GLU A 117 -25.15 13.29 8.55
N LEU A 118 -26.46 13.54 8.57
CA LEU A 118 -27.19 14.04 7.39
C LEU A 118 -26.59 15.33 6.83
N GLU A 119 -26.34 16.33 7.67
CA GLU A 119 -25.68 17.59 7.28
C GLU A 119 -24.26 17.39 6.75
N ARG A 120 -23.53 16.38 7.26
CA ARG A 120 -22.20 16.02 6.76
C ARG A 120 -22.29 15.39 5.37
N VAL A 121 -23.25 14.49 5.14
CA VAL A 121 -23.45 13.86 3.83
C VAL A 121 -23.86 14.90 2.79
N ASP A 122 -24.80 15.80 3.10
CA ASP A 122 -25.23 16.85 2.18
C ASP A 122 -24.06 17.74 1.74
N ARG A 123 -23.24 18.19 2.70
CA ARG A 123 -22.04 18.98 2.41
C ARG A 123 -21.06 18.24 1.50
N LEU A 124 -20.75 16.98 1.79
CA LEU A 124 -19.83 16.18 0.98
C LEU A 124 -20.38 15.92 -0.42
N ALA A 125 -21.69 15.67 -0.54
CA ALA A 125 -22.35 15.49 -1.83
C ALA A 125 -22.34 16.77 -2.65
N ARG A 126 -22.56 17.93 -2.03
CA ARG A 126 -22.43 19.25 -2.65
C ARG A 126 -21.01 19.51 -3.15
N ASP A 127 -20.01 19.26 -2.31
CA ASP A 127 -18.61 19.51 -2.65
C ASP A 127 -18.13 18.60 -3.81
N LEU A 128 -18.83 17.49 -4.08
CA LEU A 128 -18.59 16.56 -5.18
C LEU A 128 -19.54 16.72 -6.38
N ASP A 129 -20.44 17.72 -6.35
CA ASP A 129 -21.48 17.94 -7.36
C ASP A 129 -22.35 16.68 -7.62
N ARG A 130 -22.80 16.04 -6.54
CA ARG A 130 -23.66 14.85 -6.55
C ARG A 130 -24.90 15.06 -5.70
N VAL A 131 -25.90 14.22 -5.94
CA VAL A 131 -27.03 14.01 -5.04
C VAL A 131 -26.95 12.58 -4.51
N GLN A 132 -26.81 12.42 -3.20
CA GLN A 132 -26.71 11.12 -2.56
C GLN A 132 -28.05 10.72 -1.95
N ASN A 133 -28.50 9.51 -2.27
CA ASN A 133 -29.62 8.89 -1.57
C ASN A 133 -29.21 8.55 -0.13
N ILE A 134 -30.07 8.85 0.83
CA ILE A 134 -29.89 8.51 2.22
C ILE A 134 -31.13 7.77 2.74
N ALA A 135 -30.94 6.98 3.79
CA ALA A 135 -32.05 6.44 4.57
C ALA A 135 -31.92 6.86 6.03
N LEU A 136 -33.03 7.14 6.68
CA LEU A 136 -33.02 7.51 8.11
C LEU A 136 -33.07 6.24 8.95
N ARG A 137 -32.03 5.97 9.74
CA ARG A 137 -32.13 4.94 10.77
C ARG A 137 -32.93 5.48 11.94
N LEU A 138 -34.04 4.84 12.28
CA LEU A 138 -34.94 5.30 13.32
C LEU A 138 -34.87 4.40 14.56
N ASN A 139 -34.97 5.02 15.73
CA ASN A 139 -35.12 4.36 17.01
C ASN A 139 -36.57 4.56 17.50
N PRO A 140 -37.48 3.61 17.21
CA PRO A 140 -38.90 3.75 17.54
C PRO A 140 -39.21 3.42 19.00
N ASP A 141 -40.33 3.94 19.53
CA ASP A 141 -40.76 3.72 20.93
C ASP A 141 -41.34 2.32 21.22
N PHE A 142 -41.60 1.50 20.20
CA PHE A 142 -42.18 0.18 20.39
C PHE A 142 -41.12 -0.90 20.65
N HIS A 143 -41.42 -1.82 21.58
CA HIS A 143 -40.65 -3.04 21.82
C HIS A 143 -41.52 -4.27 21.64
N PHE A 144 -40.92 -5.34 21.12
CA PHE A 144 -41.55 -6.65 21.06
C PHE A 144 -40.77 -7.67 21.91
N PRO A 145 -41.47 -8.44 22.78
CA PRO A 145 -40.88 -9.59 23.44
C PRO A 145 -40.37 -10.60 22.40
N GLY A 146 -39.22 -11.24 22.64
CA GLY A 146 -38.72 -12.35 21.81
C GLY A 146 -37.31 -12.17 21.22
N ALA A 147 -36.82 -10.94 21.07
CA ALA A 147 -35.43 -10.69 20.67
C ALA A 147 -34.49 -10.79 21.89
N ARG A 148 -33.42 -11.62 21.81
CA ARG A 148 -32.43 -11.76 22.90
C ARG A 148 -31.60 -10.48 23.13
N LEU A 149 -31.56 -9.59 22.14
CA LEU A 149 -30.90 -8.29 22.19
C LEU A 149 -31.80 -7.26 21.52
N SER A 150 -32.34 -6.30 22.28
CA SER A 150 -33.17 -5.21 21.75
C SER A 150 -32.29 -4.00 21.43
N MET A 151 -32.42 -3.47 20.21
CA MET A 151 -31.61 -2.35 19.71
C MET A 151 -32.43 -1.07 19.45
N SER A 152 -33.71 -1.08 19.84
CA SER A 152 -34.68 0.00 19.64
C SER A 152 -35.55 0.24 20.90
N GLY A 153 -36.23 1.39 20.95
CA GLY A 153 -37.15 1.86 22.01
C GLY A 153 -36.48 2.20 23.33
N ARG A 154 -35.16 2.24 23.37
CA ARG A 154 -34.39 2.64 24.55
C ARG A 154 -33.25 3.55 24.13
N ALA A 155 -32.65 4.22 25.10
CA ALA A 155 -31.41 4.94 24.86
C ALA A 155 -30.33 3.97 24.34
N THR A 156 -29.96 4.14 23.07
CA THR A 156 -28.84 3.45 22.42
C THR A 156 -28.06 4.45 21.59
N GLN A 157 -26.84 4.09 21.17
CA GLN A 157 -26.04 4.89 20.25
C GLN A 157 -26.51 4.84 18.79
N PHE A 158 -27.62 4.15 18.50
CA PHE A 158 -28.08 3.88 17.15
C PHE A 158 -29.42 4.55 16.86
N GLY A 159 -29.52 5.08 15.65
CA GLY A 159 -30.72 5.68 15.10
C GLY A 159 -31.10 7.03 15.70
N ILE A 160 -31.91 7.73 14.93
CA ILE A 160 -32.57 8.98 15.28
C ILE A 160 -33.78 8.64 16.13
N ASP A 161 -33.90 9.28 17.29
CA ASP A 161 -35.10 9.21 18.12
C ASP A 161 -36.32 9.66 17.32
N ILE A 162 -37.41 8.90 17.39
CA ILE A 162 -38.64 9.22 16.68
C ILE A 162 -39.17 10.62 17.06
N ALA A 163 -38.93 11.08 18.29
CA ALA A 163 -39.32 12.41 18.74
C ALA A 163 -38.62 13.54 17.94
N ALA A 164 -37.46 13.28 17.34
CA ALA A 164 -36.69 14.25 16.56
C ALA A 164 -37.03 14.24 15.06
N ILE A 165 -37.94 13.37 14.60
CA ILE A 165 -38.17 13.16 13.17
C ILE A 165 -38.64 14.45 12.47
N ASP A 166 -39.52 15.23 13.08
CA ASP A 166 -40.05 16.45 12.47
C ASP A 166 -38.96 17.50 12.23
N GLU A 167 -38.02 17.63 13.17
CA GLU A 167 -36.84 18.48 13.01
C GLU A 167 -35.95 17.99 11.87
N VAL A 168 -35.65 16.68 11.84
CA VAL A 168 -34.81 16.08 10.80
C VAL A 168 -35.40 16.29 9.40
N LEU A 169 -36.71 16.07 9.24
CA LEU A 169 -37.38 16.28 7.97
C LEU A 169 -37.37 17.76 7.56
N ALA A 170 -37.66 18.68 8.49
CA ALA A 170 -37.62 20.11 8.23
C ALA A 170 -36.23 20.59 7.79
N ARG A 171 -35.16 20.09 8.42
CA ARG A 171 -33.78 20.39 8.03
C ARG A 171 -33.40 19.75 6.69
N SER A 172 -33.85 18.52 6.42
CA SER A 172 -33.62 17.86 5.14
C SER A 172 -34.22 18.62 3.95
N CYS A 173 -35.32 19.33 4.11
CA CYS A 173 -35.90 20.17 3.05
C CYS A 173 -35.00 21.35 2.64
N GLN A 174 -34.02 21.72 3.46
CA GLN A 174 -33.05 22.79 3.18
C GLN A 174 -31.81 22.26 2.44
N HIS A 175 -31.67 20.93 2.33
CA HIS A 175 -30.52 20.26 1.74
C HIS A 175 -30.78 19.96 0.26
N GLY A 176 -29.88 20.41 -0.62
CA GLY A 176 -30.01 20.26 -2.07
C GLY A 176 -29.31 19.02 -2.64
N ASN A 177 -28.44 18.39 -1.85
CA ASN A 177 -27.51 17.35 -2.32
C ASN A 177 -27.75 15.99 -1.64
N THR A 178 -28.82 15.87 -0.86
CA THR A 178 -29.29 14.60 -0.30
C THR A 178 -30.77 14.36 -0.62
N ARG A 179 -31.16 13.10 -0.78
CA ARG A 179 -32.56 12.69 -0.93
C ARG A 179 -32.87 11.56 0.03
N ILE A 180 -33.89 11.72 0.88
CA ILE A 180 -34.38 10.65 1.75
C ILE A 180 -35.09 9.62 0.87
N ALA A 181 -34.39 8.54 0.56
CA ALA A 181 -34.87 7.44 -0.28
C ALA A 181 -35.53 6.32 0.55
N GLY A 182 -35.31 6.28 1.86
CA GLY A 182 -35.89 5.24 2.70
C GLY A 182 -35.76 5.49 4.20
N ILE A 183 -36.28 4.53 4.98
CA ILE A 183 -36.00 4.43 6.41
C ILE A 183 -35.39 3.06 6.72
N HIS A 184 -34.69 2.97 7.84
CA HIS A 184 -34.08 1.76 8.36
C HIS A 184 -34.46 1.58 9.83
N VAL A 185 -34.92 0.38 10.20
CA VAL A 185 -35.18 0.04 11.60
C VAL A 185 -34.64 -1.35 11.89
N TYR A 186 -33.84 -1.47 12.95
CA TYR A 186 -33.28 -2.75 13.38
C TYR A 186 -33.72 -3.10 14.80
N MET A 187 -34.60 -4.10 14.92
CA MET A 187 -35.25 -4.44 16.18
C MET A 187 -34.45 -5.42 17.06
N GLY A 188 -33.61 -6.28 16.46
CA GLY A 188 -32.82 -7.25 17.22
C GLY A 188 -32.22 -8.38 16.39
N THR A 189 -31.57 -9.34 17.07
CA THR A 189 -30.93 -10.50 16.46
C THR A 189 -31.49 -11.83 17.00
N ARG A 190 -31.37 -12.89 16.20
CA ARG A 190 -31.64 -14.29 16.56
C ARG A 190 -33.10 -14.56 16.93
N ILE A 191 -34.01 -13.99 16.15
CA ILE A 191 -35.45 -14.22 16.23
C ILE A 191 -35.75 -15.53 15.49
N LEU A 192 -36.24 -16.52 16.23
CA LEU A 192 -36.62 -17.84 15.69
C LEU A 192 -38.13 -17.96 15.48
N GLU A 193 -38.91 -17.02 16.00
CA GLU A 193 -40.38 -17.06 15.95
C GLU A 193 -40.93 -16.20 14.81
N PRO A 194 -41.67 -16.80 13.85
CA PRO A 194 -42.27 -16.09 12.72
C PRO A 194 -43.14 -14.89 13.08
N THR A 195 -44.01 -15.05 14.08
CA THR A 195 -44.98 -14.03 14.54
C THR A 195 -44.28 -12.76 15.02
N THR A 196 -43.14 -12.90 15.71
CA THR A 196 -42.33 -11.78 16.18
C THR A 196 -41.75 -10.97 15.02
N ILE A 197 -41.26 -11.64 13.96
CA ILE A 197 -40.75 -10.97 12.76
C ILE A 197 -41.89 -10.22 12.03
N ALA A 198 -43.06 -10.86 11.92
CA ALA A 198 -44.23 -10.26 11.29
C ALA A 198 -44.74 -9.02 12.03
N ASN A 199 -44.82 -9.08 13.36
CA ASN A 199 -45.22 -7.95 14.19
C ASN A 199 -44.24 -6.76 14.08
N ASN A 200 -42.93 -7.03 14.11
CA ASN A 200 -41.91 -6.00 13.88
C ASN A 200 -42.09 -5.34 12.51
N THR A 201 -42.24 -6.16 11.46
CA THR A 201 -42.40 -5.68 10.08
C THR A 201 -43.61 -4.77 9.96
N ARG A 202 -44.76 -5.15 10.52
CA ARG A 202 -45.98 -4.34 10.49
C ARG A 202 -45.76 -2.95 11.08
N GLN A 203 -45.13 -2.85 12.25
CA GLN A 203 -44.88 -1.55 12.88
C GLN A 203 -43.89 -0.69 12.10
N ILE A 204 -42.85 -1.29 11.53
CA ILE A 204 -41.86 -0.56 10.73
C ILE A 204 -42.51 0.00 9.46
N LEU A 205 -43.38 -0.77 8.79
CA LEU A 205 -44.09 -0.31 7.60
C LEU A 205 -45.12 0.78 7.93
N MET A 206 -45.81 0.70 9.07
CA MET A 206 -46.67 1.79 9.56
C MET A 206 -45.86 3.08 9.80
N LEU A 207 -44.72 2.97 10.47
CA LEU A 207 -43.81 4.10 10.67
C LEU A 207 -43.30 4.68 9.34
N ALA A 208 -42.99 3.83 8.36
CA ALA A 208 -42.61 4.29 7.03
C ALA A 208 -43.71 5.09 6.34
N SER A 209 -44.97 4.66 6.45
CA SER A 209 -46.12 5.42 5.93
C SER A 209 -46.25 6.80 6.59
N GLU A 210 -46.05 6.88 7.92
CA GLU A 210 -46.07 8.16 8.65
C GLU A 210 -44.96 9.11 8.19
N VAL A 211 -43.73 8.60 8.04
CA VAL A 211 -42.59 9.39 7.54
C VAL A 211 -42.82 9.84 6.10
N ALA A 212 -43.32 8.96 5.22
CA ALA A 212 -43.63 9.30 3.83
C ALA A 212 -44.73 10.38 3.72
N ALA A 213 -45.76 10.30 4.57
CA ALA A 213 -46.81 11.31 4.63
C ALA A 213 -46.26 12.70 5.02
N LYS A 214 -45.33 12.75 5.98
CA LYS A 214 -44.65 13.99 6.40
C LYS A 214 -43.70 14.55 5.33
N LEU A 215 -43.01 13.68 4.60
CA LEU A 215 -42.12 14.07 3.49
C LEU A 215 -42.87 14.62 2.27
N GLY A 216 -44.13 14.23 2.08
CA GLY A 216 -44.94 14.61 0.92
C GLY A 216 -44.59 13.85 -0.37
N TYR A 217 -43.70 12.85 -0.31
CA TYR A 217 -43.39 11.95 -1.42
C TYR A 217 -43.16 10.51 -0.94
N ARG A 218 -43.19 9.56 -1.88
CA ARG A 218 -43.01 8.13 -1.56
C ARG A 218 -41.54 7.78 -1.40
N LEU A 219 -41.23 6.94 -0.42
CA LEU A 219 -39.91 6.34 -0.24
C LEU A 219 -39.63 5.32 -1.36
N ASP A 220 -38.37 5.16 -1.75
CA ASP A 220 -37.95 4.12 -2.69
C ASP A 220 -37.86 2.76 -1.98
N PHE A 221 -37.52 2.74 -0.69
CA PHE A 221 -37.45 1.51 0.08
C PHE A 221 -37.70 1.70 1.58
N VAL A 222 -38.05 0.60 2.24
CA VAL A 222 -38.13 0.48 3.70
C VAL A 222 -37.29 -0.72 4.10
N ASP A 223 -36.22 -0.46 4.84
CA ASP A 223 -35.39 -1.50 5.41
C ASP A 223 -35.89 -1.87 6.80
N ILE A 224 -36.41 -3.09 6.92
CA ILE A 224 -36.96 -3.62 8.18
C ILE A 224 -35.88 -4.28 9.04
N GLY A 225 -34.62 -4.11 8.65
CA GLY A 225 -33.45 -4.64 9.32
C GLY A 225 -33.33 -6.14 9.11
N GLY A 226 -32.80 -6.81 10.13
CA GLY A 226 -32.48 -8.23 10.07
C GLY A 226 -33.02 -9.01 11.24
N GLY A 227 -32.28 -10.07 11.57
CA GLY A 227 -32.43 -10.75 12.84
C GLY A 227 -32.95 -12.17 12.76
N PHE A 228 -33.13 -12.75 11.56
CA PHE A 228 -33.50 -14.16 11.43
C PHE A 228 -32.47 -15.04 12.14
N GLY A 229 -32.97 -15.92 13.01
CA GLY A 229 -32.15 -16.79 13.84
C GLY A 229 -31.74 -18.09 13.19
N VAL A 230 -30.77 -18.76 13.81
CA VAL A 230 -30.39 -20.14 13.55
C VAL A 230 -30.27 -20.88 14.90
N PRO A 231 -30.53 -22.20 14.95
CA PRO A 231 -30.60 -22.94 16.21
C PRO A 231 -29.22 -23.44 16.67
N TYR A 232 -28.54 -22.69 17.54
CA TYR A 232 -27.20 -23.08 18.05
C TYR A 232 -27.22 -24.02 19.23
N HIS A 233 -28.35 -24.13 19.93
CA HIS A 233 -28.41 -24.87 21.18
C HIS A 233 -29.47 -25.96 21.10
N GLU A 234 -29.26 -27.00 21.90
CA GLU A 234 -30.24 -28.07 22.07
C GLU A 234 -31.61 -27.50 22.47
N GLY A 235 -32.66 -28.02 21.84
CA GLY A 235 -34.05 -27.58 22.02
C GLY A 235 -34.43 -26.31 21.24
N GLU A 236 -33.53 -25.70 20.48
CA GLU A 236 -33.90 -24.65 19.52
C GLU A 236 -34.29 -25.27 18.18
N GLU A 237 -35.40 -24.80 17.62
CA GLU A 237 -35.84 -25.17 16.28
C GLU A 237 -35.41 -24.12 15.25
N ALA A 238 -35.23 -24.56 14.00
CA ALA A 238 -34.95 -23.64 12.90
C ALA A 238 -36.16 -22.73 12.64
N LEU A 239 -35.89 -21.51 12.19
CA LEU A 239 -36.95 -20.59 11.75
C LEU A 239 -37.73 -21.22 10.60
N ASP A 240 -39.01 -21.48 10.81
CA ASP A 240 -39.93 -22.00 9.81
C ASP A 240 -40.23 -20.91 8.78
N LEU A 241 -39.64 -21.05 7.58
CA LEU A 241 -39.83 -20.10 6.49
C LEU A 241 -41.24 -20.13 5.90
N ASP A 242 -41.92 -21.28 5.93
CA ASP A 242 -43.29 -21.38 5.39
C ASP A 242 -44.28 -20.70 6.32
N ALA A 243 -44.15 -20.92 7.64
CA ALA A 243 -44.91 -20.17 8.63
C ALA A 243 -44.59 -18.67 8.60
N LEU A 244 -43.31 -18.30 8.42
CA LEU A 244 -42.93 -16.90 8.27
C LEU A 244 -43.53 -16.28 7.02
N ARG A 245 -43.55 -16.99 5.90
CA ARG A 245 -44.20 -16.54 4.68
C ARG A 245 -45.69 -16.31 4.90
N TYR A 246 -46.38 -17.24 5.55
CA TYR A 246 -47.80 -17.11 5.88
C TYR A 246 -48.11 -15.84 6.70
N GLU A 247 -47.26 -15.51 7.66
CA GLU A 247 -47.43 -14.32 8.51
C GLU A 247 -47.01 -13.00 7.83
N LEU A 248 -45.94 -13.00 7.02
CA LEU A 248 -45.39 -11.79 6.40
C LEU A 248 -46.04 -11.40 5.07
N GLU A 249 -46.45 -12.38 4.25
CA GLU A 249 -46.97 -12.12 2.90
C GLU A 249 -48.16 -11.13 2.91
N PRO A 250 -49.19 -11.27 3.78
CA PRO A 250 -50.30 -10.32 3.81
C PRO A 250 -49.87 -8.90 4.18
N ILE A 251 -48.85 -8.77 5.04
CA ILE A 251 -48.33 -7.48 5.51
C ILE A 251 -47.59 -6.78 4.37
N ILE A 252 -46.69 -7.50 3.69
CA ILE A 252 -45.88 -6.98 2.58
C ILE A 252 -46.78 -6.66 1.38
N SER A 253 -47.63 -7.59 0.97
CA SER A 253 -48.56 -7.39 -0.16
C SER A 253 -49.51 -6.21 0.07
N SER A 254 -50.04 -6.03 1.29
CA SER A 254 -50.87 -4.87 1.61
C SER A 254 -50.11 -3.55 1.50
N TYR A 255 -48.85 -3.52 1.95
CA TYR A 255 -48.03 -2.32 1.86
C TYR A 255 -47.63 -2.02 0.41
N GLU A 256 -47.26 -3.03 -0.37
CA GLU A 256 -46.92 -2.88 -1.79
C GLU A 256 -48.12 -2.43 -2.63
N ALA A 257 -49.35 -2.84 -2.27
CA ALA A 257 -50.56 -2.34 -2.94
C ALA A 257 -50.77 -0.83 -2.73
N GLU A 258 -50.45 -0.31 -1.55
CA GLU A 258 -50.53 1.12 -1.23
C GLU A 258 -49.32 1.92 -1.76
N TYR A 259 -48.14 1.29 -1.79
CA TYR A 259 -46.86 1.86 -2.17
C TYR A 259 -46.15 1.03 -3.26
N PRO A 260 -46.68 0.97 -4.50
CA PRO A 260 -46.23 0.01 -5.53
C PRO A 260 -44.81 0.23 -6.07
N ARG A 261 -44.16 1.35 -5.73
CA ARG A 261 -42.78 1.66 -6.10
C ARG A 261 -41.79 1.53 -4.93
N THR A 262 -42.28 1.30 -3.72
CA THR A 262 -41.45 1.19 -2.53
C THR A 262 -41.08 -0.28 -2.29
N LYS A 263 -39.78 -0.57 -2.18
CA LYS A 263 -39.28 -1.91 -1.92
C LYS A 263 -39.12 -2.18 -0.42
N VAL A 264 -39.55 -3.35 0.03
CA VAL A 264 -39.16 -3.85 1.36
C VAL A 264 -37.77 -4.47 1.26
N CYS A 265 -36.88 -4.08 2.16
CA CYS A 265 -35.51 -4.58 2.25
C CYS A 265 -35.28 -5.32 3.57
N ILE A 266 -34.50 -6.41 3.54
CA ILE A 266 -34.11 -7.19 4.73
C ILE A 266 -32.60 -7.44 4.73
N GLU A 267 -31.95 -7.16 5.86
CA GLU A 267 -30.52 -7.35 6.11
C GLU A 267 -30.25 -8.69 6.81
N LEU A 268 -29.62 -9.65 6.13
CA LEU A 268 -29.35 -10.97 6.71
C LEU A 268 -27.85 -11.30 6.66
N GLY A 269 -27.28 -11.56 7.83
CA GLY A 269 -25.91 -12.07 7.96
C GLY A 269 -25.89 -13.50 8.47
N ARG A 270 -26.27 -13.66 9.75
CA ARG A 270 -26.24 -14.94 10.46
C ARG A 270 -26.99 -16.06 9.74
N TYR A 271 -28.23 -15.79 9.35
CA TYR A 271 -29.10 -16.75 8.68
C TYR A 271 -28.48 -17.29 7.36
N MET A 272 -27.73 -16.43 6.67
CA MET A 272 -27.13 -16.77 5.37
C MET A 272 -25.98 -17.75 5.49
N VAL A 273 -25.10 -17.54 6.48
CA VAL A 273 -23.79 -18.21 6.48
C VAL A 273 -23.56 -19.12 7.68
N ALA A 274 -24.31 -18.99 8.78
CA ALA A 274 -24.02 -19.77 9.99
C ALA A 274 -24.03 -21.28 9.73
N SER A 275 -25.12 -21.83 9.17
CA SER A 275 -25.28 -23.27 8.88
C SER A 275 -24.30 -23.78 7.81
N ALA A 276 -23.81 -22.90 6.93
CA ALA A 276 -22.85 -23.27 5.90
C ALA A 276 -21.43 -23.46 6.45
N GLY A 277 -21.12 -22.95 7.65
CA GLY A 277 -19.78 -23.00 8.20
C GLY A 277 -19.58 -24.02 9.31
N ARG A 278 -18.39 -24.63 9.32
CA ARG A 278 -17.90 -25.49 10.40
C ARG A 278 -16.51 -25.02 10.83
N PHE A 279 -16.24 -25.05 12.12
CA PHE A 279 -14.91 -24.80 12.67
C PHE A 279 -14.30 -26.14 13.07
N VAL A 280 -13.08 -26.40 12.60
CA VAL A 280 -12.39 -27.67 12.81
C VAL A 280 -11.09 -27.42 13.56
N ALA A 281 -10.88 -28.15 14.65
CA ALA A 281 -9.67 -28.08 15.46
C ALA A 281 -9.12 -29.48 15.73
N GLY A 282 -7.81 -29.62 15.72
CA GLY A 282 -7.13 -30.88 16.02
C GLY A 282 -6.96 -31.07 17.52
N ILE A 283 -7.24 -32.27 18.00
CA ILE A 283 -7.03 -32.64 19.41
C ILE A 283 -5.54 -32.90 19.63
N ARG A 284 -4.89 -32.09 20.46
CA ARG A 284 -3.46 -32.27 20.81
C ARG A 284 -3.26 -33.30 21.89
N GLN A 285 -4.19 -33.38 22.85
CA GLN A 285 -4.13 -34.33 23.94
C GLN A 285 -5.48 -34.47 24.64
N THR A 286 -5.66 -35.60 25.30
CA THR A 286 -6.76 -35.85 26.24
C THR A 286 -6.23 -36.10 27.64
N LYS A 287 -6.92 -35.62 28.67
CA LYS A 287 -6.54 -35.90 30.06
C LYS A 287 -7.75 -35.99 30.98
N VAL A 288 -7.58 -36.73 32.08
CA VAL A 288 -8.53 -36.72 33.20
C VAL A 288 -7.90 -35.92 34.33
N THR A 289 -8.61 -34.94 34.87
CA THR A 289 -8.16 -34.21 36.05
C THR A 289 -9.34 -33.93 36.95
N LYS A 290 -9.17 -34.21 38.25
CA LYS A 290 -10.21 -34.03 39.28
C LYS A 290 -11.57 -34.68 38.92
N GLY A 291 -11.55 -35.80 38.20
CA GLY A 291 -12.74 -36.55 37.81
C GLY A 291 -13.43 -36.05 36.52
N GLU A 292 -12.92 -34.99 35.89
CA GLU A 292 -13.43 -34.48 34.61
C GLU A 292 -12.51 -34.86 33.44
N ASN A 293 -13.11 -35.20 32.30
CA ASN A 293 -12.39 -35.53 31.07
C ASN A 293 -12.22 -34.28 30.19
N PHE A 294 -11.02 -34.05 29.68
CA PHE A 294 -10.70 -32.91 28.83
C PHE A 294 -10.14 -33.36 27.48
N ALA A 295 -10.63 -32.75 26.41
CA ALA A 295 -10.05 -32.80 25.07
C ALA A 295 -9.46 -31.41 24.74
N ILE A 296 -8.13 -31.32 24.62
CA ILE A 296 -7.41 -30.06 24.45
C ILE A 296 -7.06 -29.89 22.98
N CYS A 297 -7.64 -28.87 22.35
CA CYS A 297 -7.52 -28.62 20.91
C CYS A 297 -6.47 -27.56 20.58
N ASP A 298 -6.10 -27.47 19.30
CA ASP A 298 -5.18 -26.47 18.77
C ASP A 298 -5.83 -25.14 18.34
N GLY A 299 -7.15 -25.05 18.47
CA GLY A 299 -7.94 -23.82 18.35
C GLY A 299 -8.87 -23.66 19.53
N GLY A 300 -9.16 -22.40 19.89
CA GLY A 300 -9.92 -22.06 21.10
C GLY A 300 -10.79 -20.81 20.92
N SER A 301 -11.16 -20.21 22.05
CA SER A 301 -11.93 -18.97 22.16
C SER A 301 -11.32 -17.77 21.44
N ASN A 302 -10.01 -17.78 21.15
CA ASN A 302 -9.34 -16.77 20.33
C ASN A 302 -9.78 -16.79 18.87
N VAL A 303 -10.21 -17.94 18.36
CA VAL A 303 -10.66 -18.12 16.97
C VAL A 303 -12.13 -18.52 16.88
N HIS A 304 -12.79 -18.87 17.99
CA HIS A 304 -14.24 -19.07 18.09
C HIS A 304 -14.81 -18.64 19.45
N SER A 305 -14.85 -17.33 19.66
CA SER A 305 -15.30 -16.68 20.88
C SER A 305 -16.78 -16.96 21.20
N ALA A 306 -17.63 -17.05 20.17
CA ALA A 306 -19.05 -17.31 20.31
C ALA A 306 -19.35 -18.72 20.85
N ALA A 307 -18.69 -19.76 20.32
CA ALA A 307 -18.81 -21.12 20.86
C ALA A 307 -18.26 -21.20 22.29
N ALA A 308 -17.25 -20.39 22.61
CA ALA A 308 -16.73 -20.28 23.97
C ALA A 308 -17.67 -19.53 24.94
N GLY A 309 -18.86 -19.11 24.49
CA GLY A 309 -19.87 -18.46 25.32
C GLY A 309 -19.51 -17.04 25.74
N GLN A 310 -18.49 -16.43 25.13
CA GLN A 310 -18.16 -15.03 25.41
C GLN A 310 -19.29 -14.12 24.92
N GLY A 311 -19.72 -13.20 25.77
CA GLY A 311 -20.85 -12.31 25.49
C GLY A 311 -22.24 -12.88 25.80
N SER A 312 -22.33 -14.10 26.36
CA SER A 312 -23.60 -14.67 26.87
C SER A 312 -23.61 -14.71 28.41
N LEU A 313 -24.77 -14.44 29.03
CA LEU A 313 -24.98 -14.59 30.48
C LEU A 313 -24.85 -16.05 30.94
N LEU A 314 -25.20 -16.99 30.06
CA LEU A 314 -25.13 -18.43 30.30
C LEU A 314 -24.41 -19.11 29.13
N ARG A 315 -23.42 -19.95 29.45
CA ARG A 315 -22.72 -20.79 28.47
C ARG A 315 -23.67 -21.89 28.00
N LYS A 316 -23.79 -22.05 26.69
CA LYS A 316 -24.46 -23.17 26.04
C LYS A 316 -23.57 -23.69 24.92
N ASN A 317 -23.50 -25.00 24.74
CA ASN A 317 -22.69 -25.60 23.70
C ASN A 317 -23.31 -25.31 22.33
N PHE A 318 -22.44 -25.09 21.35
CA PHE A 318 -22.80 -25.24 19.94
C PHE A 318 -22.93 -26.74 19.62
N PRO A 319 -23.52 -27.13 18.48
CA PRO A 319 -23.51 -28.53 18.08
C PRO A 319 -22.06 -28.93 17.76
N ILE A 320 -21.59 -30.00 18.38
CA ILE A 320 -20.19 -30.45 18.29
C ILE A 320 -20.17 -31.95 17.95
N SER A 321 -19.31 -32.33 17.02
CA SER A 321 -19.04 -33.73 16.70
C SER A 321 -17.55 -34.06 16.74
N LEU A 322 -17.25 -35.34 16.91
CA LEU A 322 -15.90 -35.90 16.85
C LEU A 322 -15.72 -36.60 15.51
N VAL A 323 -14.64 -36.29 14.80
CA VAL A 323 -14.20 -37.01 13.60
C VAL A 323 -12.97 -37.84 13.98
N LYS A 324 -13.15 -39.17 14.00
CA LYS A 324 -12.12 -40.10 14.47
C LYS A 324 -11.08 -40.33 13.37
N GLY A 325 -9.80 -40.43 13.74
CA GLY A 325 -8.72 -40.78 12.81
C GLY A 325 -8.67 -42.27 12.45
N ASN A 326 -9.22 -43.13 13.32
CA ASN A 326 -9.28 -44.58 13.13
C ASN A 326 -10.61 -45.12 13.62
N ASP A 327 -11.06 -46.24 13.04
CA ASP A 327 -12.22 -46.97 13.53
C ASP A 327 -11.92 -47.57 14.91
N ARG A 328 -12.70 -47.15 15.90
CA ARG A 328 -12.63 -47.65 17.27
C ARG A 328 -14.01 -47.77 17.90
N ALA A 329 -14.15 -48.74 18.80
CA ALA A 329 -15.40 -49.06 19.47
C ALA A 329 -16.03 -47.80 20.13
N PRO A 330 -17.35 -47.59 19.99
CA PRO A 330 -18.04 -46.48 20.65
C PRO A 330 -17.82 -46.53 22.17
N ALA A 331 -17.53 -45.38 22.75
CA ALA A 331 -17.21 -45.23 24.16
C ALA A 331 -17.63 -43.83 24.61
N ALA A 332 -18.95 -43.62 24.67
CA ALA A 332 -19.55 -42.35 25.01
C ALA A 332 -19.20 -41.93 26.44
N GLY A 333 -18.83 -40.66 26.61
CA GLY A 333 -18.59 -40.05 27.90
C GLY A 333 -18.79 -38.53 27.83
N GLN A 334 -18.82 -37.90 29.00
CA GLN A 334 -18.86 -36.45 29.10
C GLN A 334 -17.44 -35.89 28.97
N TRP A 335 -17.26 -34.96 28.03
CA TRP A 335 -15.97 -34.32 27.71
C TRP A 335 -16.08 -32.81 27.70
N THR A 336 -15.15 -32.15 28.36
CA THR A 336 -14.93 -30.70 28.23
C THR A 336 -13.88 -30.45 27.16
N ILE A 337 -14.26 -29.70 26.13
CA ILE A 337 -13.43 -29.38 24.97
C ILE A 337 -12.86 -27.99 25.19
N THR A 338 -11.53 -27.89 25.18
CA THR A 338 -10.81 -26.64 25.44
C THR A 338 -9.89 -26.29 24.29
N GLY A 339 -9.48 -25.03 24.20
CA GLY A 339 -8.43 -24.61 23.28
C GLY A 339 -7.02 -24.62 23.91
N PRO A 340 -6.04 -23.98 23.24
CA PRO A 340 -4.64 -23.96 23.65
C PRO A 340 -4.25 -22.78 24.57
N LEU A 341 -5.18 -21.89 24.92
CA LEU A 341 -4.86 -20.63 25.59
C LEU A 341 -4.62 -20.81 27.09
N CYS A 342 -3.79 -19.95 27.68
CA CYS A 342 -3.49 -19.95 29.11
C CYS A 342 -4.58 -19.28 29.97
N THR A 343 -5.85 -19.52 29.67
CA THR A 343 -7.01 -18.98 30.41
C THR A 343 -8.05 -20.07 30.67
N PRO A 344 -8.63 -20.15 31.89
CA PRO A 344 -9.67 -21.12 32.19
C PRO A 344 -10.96 -20.87 31.40
N MET A 345 -11.11 -19.70 30.78
CA MET A 345 -12.26 -19.37 29.93
C MET A 345 -12.17 -19.98 28.53
N ASP A 346 -11.04 -20.61 28.18
CA ASP A 346 -10.80 -21.22 26.87
C ASP A 346 -11.46 -22.59 26.70
N ILE A 347 -12.77 -22.61 26.91
CA ILE A 347 -13.63 -23.79 26.79
C ILE A 347 -14.48 -23.56 25.55
N LEU A 348 -14.44 -24.48 24.59
CA LEU A 348 -15.28 -24.46 23.39
C LEU A 348 -16.59 -25.23 23.58
N GLY A 349 -16.57 -26.26 24.44
CA GLY A 349 -17.76 -27.02 24.82
C GLY A 349 -17.56 -27.62 26.21
N LYS A 350 -18.58 -27.58 27.06
CA LYS A 350 -18.53 -28.11 28.42
C LYS A 350 -19.49 -29.27 28.56
N ASP A 351 -19.06 -30.38 29.17
CA ASP A 351 -19.90 -31.57 29.38
C ASP A 351 -20.62 -31.99 28.09
N VAL A 352 -19.83 -32.13 27.01
CA VAL A 352 -20.32 -32.58 25.71
C VAL A 352 -20.28 -34.10 25.69
N LEU A 353 -21.43 -34.73 25.40
CA LEU A 353 -21.50 -36.17 25.23
C LEU A 353 -20.88 -36.56 23.88
N LEU A 354 -19.71 -37.19 23.93
CA LEU A 354 -18.97 -37.65 22.75
C LEU A 354 -18.44 -39.07 22.98
N ASP A 355 -18.27 -39.82 21.89
CA ASP A 355 -17.35 -40.95 21.90
C ASP A 355 -15.96 -40.50 22.38
N ARG A 356 -15.20 -41.40 23.00
CA ARG A 356 -13.86 -41.11 23.52
C ARG A 356 -12.97 -40.45 22.44
N PRO A 357 -12.60 -39.17 22.57
CA PRO A 357 -11.61 -38.52 21.74
C PRO A 357 -10.21 -39.00 22.10
N GLU A 358 -9.29 -38.90 21.15
CA GLU A 358 -7.86 -39.19 21.29
C GLU A 358 -7.04 -38.09 20.62
N ALA A 359 -5.76 -38.00 20.97
CA ALA A 359 -4.84 -37.10 20.29
C ALA A 359 -4.74 -37.45 18.81
N GLY A 360 -4.78 -36.44 17.95
CA GLY A 360 -4.79 -36.60 16.50
C GLY A 360 -6.18 -36.45 15.88
N ASP A 361 -7.26 -36.82 16.58
CA ASP A 361 -8.64 -36.66 16.05
C ASP A 361 -9.02 -35.19 15.84
N LEU A 362 -10.12 -34.95 15.13
CA LEU A 362 -10.67 -33.61 14.91
C LEU A 362 -11.96 -33.39 15.71
N ILE A 363 -12.09 -32.20 16.30
CA ILE A 363 -13.35 -31.67 16.78
C ILE A 363 -13.94 -30.74 15.73
N CYS A 364 -15.21 -30.95 15.40
CA CYS A 364 -15.97 -30.10 14.50
C CYS A 364 -17.08 -29.36 15.27
N ILE A 365 -17.02 -28.03 15.27
CA ILE A 365 -18.09 -27.17 15.80
C ILE A 365 -18.94 -26.67 14.63
N HIS A 366 -20.19 -27.10 14.61
CA HIS A 366 -21.14 -26.78 13.55
C HIS A 366 -21.71 -25.38 13.70
N GLN A 367 -22.38 -24.91 12.65
CA GLN A 367 -23.03 -23.60 12.56
C GLN A 367 -22.08 -22.40 12.74
N SER A 368 -20.81 -22.60 12.43
CA SER A 368 -19.73 -21.66 12.73
C SER A 368 -19.48 -20.64 11.62
N GLY A 369 -20.37 -20.52 10.63
CA GLY A 369 -20.12 -19.63 9.49
C GLY A 369 -20.35 -18.14 9.72
N ALA A 370 -21.03 -17.78 10.80
CA ALA A 370 -21.29 -16.39 11.18
C ALA A 370 -20.65 -16.06 12.52
N TYR A 371 -19.94 -14.93 12.61
CA TYR A 371 -19.32 -14.43 13.83
C TYR A 371 -18.37 -15.45 14.49
N GLY A 372 -17.69 -16.25 13.67
CA GLY A 372 -16.59 -17.14 14.08
C GLY A 372 -15.31 -16.34 14.31
N ALA A 373 -14.30 -16.55 13.46
CA ALA A 373 -13.03 -15.85 13.55
C ALA A 373 -13.18 -14.31 13.51
N THR A 374 -14.09 -13.78 12.70
CA THR A 374 -14.37 -12.33 12.56
C THR A 374 -14.75 -11.65 13.87
N ALA A 375 -15.44 -12.34 14.78
CA ALA A 375 -15.86 -11.79 16.07
C ALA A 375 -15.00 -12.30 17.24
N SER A 376 -13.86 -12.95 16.94
CA SER A 376 -12.98 -13.53 17.93
C SER A 376 -11.68 -12.74 18.07
N PRO A 377 -11.03 -12.72 19.26
CA PRO A 377 -9.78 -11.99 19.47
C PRO A 377 -8.60 -12.81 18.91
N VAL A 378 -8.53 -12.93 17.58
CA VAL A 378 -7.60 -13.82 16.86
C VAL A 378 -6.12 -13.55 17.15
N ASN A 379 -5.77 -12.30 17.48
CA ASN A 379 -4.41 -11.91 17.82
C ASN A 379 -4.08 -12.11 19.32
N PHE A 380 -5.03 -12.56 20.13
CA PHE A 380 -4.79 -12.86 21.54
C PHE A 380 -3.73 -13.95 21.68
N LEU A 381 -2.71 -13.68 22.49
CA LEU A 381 -1.50 -14.51 22.64
C LEU A 381 -0.73 -14.79 21.33
N GLY A 382 -0.96 -14.02 20.27
CA GLY A 382 -0.17 -14.07 19.03
C GLY A 382 -0.45 -15.28 18.12
N PHE A 383 -1.58 -15.97 18.28
CA PHE A 383 -1.94 -17.12 17.43
C PHE A 383 -2.33 -16.71 15.99
N GLY A 384 -2.95 -15.54 15.83
CA GLY A 384 -3.39 -15.02 14.54
C GLY A 384 -4.66 -15.68 13.98
N GLN A 385 -5.06 -15.26 12.78
CA GLN A 385 -6.24 -15.77 12.07
C GLN A 385 -6.04 -17.25 11.63
N PRO A 386 -7.07 -18.10 11.73
CA PRO A 386 -7.03 -19.46 11.19
C PRO A 386 -7.15 -19.44 9.65
N ALA A 387 -6.90 -20.59 9.02
CA ALA A 387 -7.24 -20.75 7.61
C ALA A 387 -8.76 -20.79 7.42
N GLU A 388 -9.24 -20.32 6.27
CA GLU A 388 -10.63 -20.48 5.84
C GLU A 388 -10.67 -21.15 4.47
N VAL A 389 -11.53 -22.16 4.33
CA VAL A 389 -11.66 -23.00 3.13
C VAL A 389 -13.11 -22.97 2.66
N MET A 390 -13.32 -22.87 1.35
CA MET A 390 -14.63 -23.02 0.72
C MET A 390 -14.67 -24.36 -0.01
N VAL A 391 -15.78 -25.08 0.13
CA VAL A 391 -16.06 -26.30 -0.64
C VAL A 391 -17.26 -26.07 -1.56
N ASP A 392 -17.13 -26.51 -2.81
CA ASP A 392 -18.20 -26.48 -3.81
C ASP A 392 -18.16 -27.75 -4.68
N GLY A 393 -19.10 -28.66 -4.44
CA GLY A 393 -19.06 -30.00 -5.03
C GLY A 393 -17.80 -30.74 -4.62
N GLU A 394 -16.92 -31.05 -5.57
CA GLU A 394 -15.61 -31.67 -5.36
C GLU A 394 -14.47 -30.66 -5.18
N THR A 395 -14.72 -29.39 -5.48
CA THR A 395 -13.70 -28.34 -5.44
C THR A 395 -13.48 -27.87 -4.01
N ILE A 396 -12.22 -27.78 -3.60
CA ILE A 396 -11.78 -27.29 -2.30
C ILE A 396 -10.85 -26.10 -2.55
N THR A 397 -11.24 -24.92 -2.07
CA THR A 397 -10.52 -23.66 -2.31
C THR A 397 -10.12 -23.02 -1.00
N LEU A 398 -8.83 -22.70 -0.83
CA LEU A 398 -8.37 -21.86 0.28
C LEU A 398 -8.82 -20.41 0.04
N VAL A 399 -9.72 -19.89 0.87
CA VAL A 399 -10.31 -18.54 0.73
C VAL A 399 -9.77 -17.55 1.75
N ARG A 400 -8.99 -18.02 2.73
CA ARG A 400 -8.11 -17.21 3.58
C ARG A 400 -6.93 -18.05 4.04
N GLU A 401 -5.72 -17.54 3.84
CA GLU A 401 -4.52 -18.14 4.42
C GLU A 401 -4.49 -17.94 5.95
N ARG A 402 -3.95 -18.94 6.66
CA ARG A 402 -3.62 -18.78 8.07
C ARG A 402 -2.60 -17.66 8.25
N ALA A 403 -2.72 -16.90 9.33
CA ALA A 403 -1.71 -15.91 9.68
C ALA A 403 -0.33 -16.57 9.86
N SER A 404 0.68 -16.03 9.17
CA SER A 404 2.08 -16.44 9.34
C SER A 404 2.77 -15.57 10.38
N ILE A 405 3.72 -16.17 11.11
CA ILE A 405 4.58 -15.43 12.06
C ILE A 405 5.26 -14.24 11.38
N ALA A 406 5.73 -14.43 10.14
CA ALA A 406 6.40 -13.38 9.37
C ALA A 406 5.48 -12.18 9.12
N ASN A 407 4.21 -12.42 8.77
CA ASN A 407 3.23 -11.35 8.54
C ASN A 407 2.91 -10.61 9.84
N LEU A 408 2.62 -11.34 10.92
CA LEU A 408 2.33 -10.74 12.23
C LEU A 408 3.48 -9.89 12.76
N LEU A 409 4.74 -10.29 12.53
CA LEU A 409 5.92 -9.50 12.90
C LEU A 409 6.17 -8.32 11.96
N ASN A 410 5.84 -8.45 10.67
CA ASN A 410 5.98 -7.37 9.69
C ASN A 410 5.09 -6.16 10.01
N GLU A 411 3.93 -6.38 10.62
CA GLU A 411 3.01 -5.34 11.10
C GLU A 411 3.57 -4.54 12.29
N GLN A 412 4.52 -5.10 13.04
CA GLN A 412 5.04 -4.52 14.28
C GLN A 412 6.38 -3.76 14.09
N ARG A 413 6.70 -3.38 12.85
CA ARG A 413 7.96 -2.69 12.55
C ARG A 413 7.93 -1.25 13.05
N PRO A 414 8.85 -0.85 13.94
CA PRO A 414 8.84 0.50 14.50
C PRO A 414 9.05 1.55 13.39
N ARG A 415 8.25 2.61 13.44
CA ARG A 415 8.38 3.79 12.59
C ARG A 415 8.24 5.05 13.43
N SER A 416 9.02 6.04 13.07
CA SER A 416 8.99 7.35 13.65
C SER A 416 7.75 8.15 13.26
N ILE A 417 6.88 8.47 14.23
CA ILE A 417 5.66 9.29 14.02
C ILE A 417 5.74 10.73 14.54
N SER A 418 6.80 11.11 15.27
CA SER A 418 7.13 12.52 15.51
C SER A 418 7.65 13.12 14.21
N GLY A 419 6.70 13.33 13.30
CA GLY A 419 6.93 14.01 12.05
C GLY A 419 5.95 13.95 10.92
N ALA A 420 4.67 13.78 11.23
CA ALA A 420 3.59 14.04 10.30
C ALA A 420 2.81 15.30 10.73
N SER A 421 2.91 16.37 9.92
CA SER A 421 1.79 17.31 9.84
C SER A 421 0.78 16.59 8.97
N ARG A 422 -0.43 16.35 9.48
CA ARG A 422 -1.49 15.64 8.76
C ARG A 422 -1.86 16.44 7.51
N SER A 423 -1.27 16.12 6.36
CA SER A 423 -1.80 16.52 5.07
C SER A 423 -3.04 15.66 4.80
N ARG A 424 -4.22 16.27 4.93
CA ARG A 424 -5.50 15.71 4.48
C ARG A 424 -5.36 15.32 3.00
N GLU A 425 -5.68 14.07 2.69
CA GLU A 425 -5.82 13.56 1.33
C GLU A 425 -6.92 14.37 0.62
N ILE A 426 -6.53 15.20 -0.34
CA ILE A 426 -7.45 15.72 -1.36
C ILE A 426 -7.39 14.72 -2.51
N LYS A 427 -8.54 14.11 -2.80
CA LYS A 427 -8.75 13.28 -3.99
C LYS A 427 -8.31 14.03 -5.23
N THR A 428 -7.58 13.34 -6.11
CA THR A 428 -7.59 13.67 -7.53
C THR A 428 -7.85 12.39 -8.32
N SER A 429 -8.85 12.52 -9.17
CA SER A 429 -9.40 11.59 -10.15
C SER A 429 -8.34 10.82 -10.92
N CYS A 430 -8.41 9.49 -10.84
CA CYS A 430 -7.71 8.62 -11.76
C CYS A 430 -8.57 8.45 -13.01
N ASN A 431 -8.19 9.14 -14.09
CA ASN A 431 -8.57 8.77 -15.45
C ASN A 431 -7.43 9.16 -16.40
N SER A 432 -6.54 8.20 -16.61
CA SER A 432 -5.83 7.85 -17.86
C SER A 432 -4.52 7.14 -17.48
N SER A 433 -4.23 6.06 -18.18
CA SER A 433 -3.01 5.25 -18.17
C SER A 433 -1.79 5.87 -17.45
N SER A 434 -1.23 5.18 -16.47
CA SER A 434 0.22 5.27 -16.27
C SER A 434 0.80 3.90 -15.96
N THR A 435 1.13 3.20 -17.04
CA THR A 435 2.27 2.28 -17.09
C THR A 435 3.44 2.94 -16.35
N SER A 436 4.14 2.20 -15.50
CA SER A 436 5.27 2.75 -14.74
C SER A 436 6.25 3.47 -15.67
N VAL A 437 6.89 4.56 -15.22
CA VAL A 437 7.92 5.24 -16.03
C VAL A 437 9.09 4.30 -16.36
N PHE A 438 9.33 3.29 -15.52
CA PHE A 438 10.31 2.22 -15.73
C PHE A 438 9.85 1.13 -16.72
N GLN A 439 8.66 1.29 -17.32
CA GLN A 439 8.09 0.47 -18.39
C GLN A 439 7.87 1.29 -19.67
N HIS A 440 8.45 2.50 -19.75
CA HIS A 440 8.31 3.33 -20.94
C HIS A 440 8.91 2.64 -22.18
N PRO A 441 8.24 2.64 -23.36
CA PRO A 441 8.68 1.89 -24.54
C PRO A 441 10.09 2.24 -25.05
N CYS A 442 10.56 3.48 -24.84
CA CYS A 442 11.92 3.86 -25.23
C CYS A 442 13.02 3.09 -24.47
N LEU A 443 12.71 2.55 -23.28
CA LEU A 443 13.69 1.81 -22.48
C LEU A 443 14.07 0.49 -23.12
N GLU A 444 13.18 -0.14 -23.87
CA GLU A 444 13.49 -1.35 -24.63
C GLU A 444 14.46 -1.05 -25.77
N ARG A 445 14.33 0.12 -26.41
CA ARG A 445 15.23 0.55 -27.49
C ARG A 445 16.64 0.87 -27.00
N LEU A 446 16.82 1.17 -25.71
CA LEU A 446 18.14 1.33 -25.11
C LEU A 446 18.90 -0.01 -25.00
N ASP A 447 18.23 -1.16 -25.13
CA ASP A 447 18.91 -2.45 -25.12
C ASP A 447 19.84 -2.65 -26.33
N ASP A 448 19.58 -1.94 -27.44
CA ASP A 448 20.43 -1.94 -28.63
C ASP A 448 21.85 -1.40 -28.33
N LEU A 449 21.99 -0.62 -27.25
CA LEU A 449 23.27 -0.06 -26.82
C LEU A 449 24.06 -0.99 -25.88
N LYS A 450 23.51 -2.15 -25.51
CA LYS A 450 24.12 -3.07 -24.54
C LYS A 450 25.57 -3.41 -24.87
N ASP A 451 25.83 -3.83 -26.11
CA ASP A 451 27.17 -4.28 -26.51
C ASP A 451 28.17 -3.12 -26.56
N LEU A 452 27.72 -1.94 -27.00
CA LEU A 452 28.50 -0.70 -26.96
C LEU A 452 28.89 -0.36 -25.51
N LEU A 453 27.91 -0.31 -24.60
CA LEU A 453 28.16 0.05 -23.19
C LEU A 453 29.09 -0.95 -22.50
N ILE A 454 28.90 -2.25 -22.71
CA ILE A 454 29.77 -3.27 -22.10
C ILE A 454 31.19 -3.13 -22.66
N ALA A 455 31.36 -3.04 -23.99
CA ALA A 455 32.67 -2.94 -24.61
C ALA A 455 33.42 -1.67 -24.20
N THR A 456 32.76 -0.51 -24.25
CA THR A 456 33.33 0.77 -23.84
C THR A 456 33.59 0.82 -22.35
N GLY A 457 32.71 0.26 -21.52
CA GLY A 457 32.89 0.14 -20.08
C GLY A 457 34.20 -0.57 -19.72
N HIS A 458 34.49 -1.70 -20.37
CA HIS A 458 35.77 -2.42 -20.21
C HIS A 458 36.97 -1.59 -20.69
N LYS A 459 36.86 -0.88 -21.82
CA LYS A 459 37.94 0.00 -22.32
C LYS A 459 38.26 1.11 -21.31
N LEU A 460 37.24 1.70 -20.68
CA LEU A 460 37.39 2.78 -19.69
C LEU A 460 38.23 2.40 -18.46
N GLU A 461 38.44 1.11 -18.18
CA GLU A 461 39.35 0.68 -17.09
C GLU A 461 40.83 0.96 -17.40
N ARG A 462 41.18 1.19 -18.67
CA ARG A 462 42.57 1.36 -19.14
C ARG A 462 42.77 2.57 -20.03
N ASP A 463 41.71 3.03 -20.71
CA ASP A 463 41.72 4.16 -21.60
C ASP A 463 40.64 5.16 -21.20
N THR A 464 41.07 6.27 -20.61
CA THR A 464 40.17 7.34 -20.19
C THR A 464 39.55 8.07 -21.39
N GLU A 465 40.03 7.94 -22.62
CA GLU A 465 39.42 8.60 -23.79
C GLU A 465 38.36 7.72 -24.49
N ALA A 466 38.13 6.50 -24.02
CA ALA A 466 37.12 5.59 -24.59
C ALA A 466 35.68 6.11 -24.50
N TRP A 467 35.43 7.18 -23.72
CA TRP A 467 34.14 7.88 -23.71
C TRP A 467 33.71 8.37 -25.11
N ARG A 468 34.67 8.60 -26.01
CA ARG A 468 34.41 9.01 -27.41
C ARG A 468 33.62 7.97 -28.20
N ASP A 469 33.73 6.68 -27.84
CA ASP A 469 32.91 5.61 -28.41
C ASP A 469 31.42 5.87 -28.15
N LEU A 470 31.08 6.36 -26.95
CA LEU A 470 29.70 6.73 -26.57
C LEU A 470 29.27 7.98 -27.32
N TRP A 471 30.14 8.97 -27.47
CA TRP A 471 29.80 10.21 -28.20
C TRP A 471 29.57 9.99 -29.70
N ALA A 472 30.22 8.99 -30.29
CA ALA A 472 30.02 8.65 -31.70
C ALA A 472 28.59 8.15 -31.96
N ASP A 473 28.00 7.44 -30.99
CA ASP A 473 26.63 6.94 -31.07
C ASP A 473 25.59 8.08 -30.96
N PRO A 474 24.62 8.18 -31.89
CA PRO A 474 23.63 9.26 -31.88
C PRO A 474 22.75 9.30 -30.62
N ILE A 475 22.35 8.14 -30.08
CA ILE A 475 21.49 8.07 -28.89
C ILE A 475 22.28 8.55 -27.67
N MET A 476 23.47 8.01 -27.47
CA MET A 476 24.32 8.37 -26.33
C MET A 476 24.77 9.83 -26.40
N ARG A 477 25.05 10.35 -27.62
CA ARG A 477 25.32 11.77 -27.85
C ARG A 477 24.14 12.64 -27.44
N ALA A 478 22.94 12.36 -27.95
CA ALA A 478 21.74 13.12 -27.59
C ALA A 478 21.40 13.03 -26.09
N PHE A 479 21.62 11.86 -25.49
CA PHE A 479 21.42 11.63 -24.07
C PHE A 479 22.30 12.54 -23.19
N THR A 480 23.53 12.88 -23.62
CA THR A 480 24.39 13.83 -22.88
C THR A 480 23.80 15.24 -22.76
N LEU A 481 22.85 15.58 -23.64
CA LEU A 481 22.24 16.91 -23.72
C LEU A 481 20.91 17.00 -22.95
N VAL A 482 20.49 15.94 -22.25
CA VAL A 482 19.33 16.03 -21.36
C VAL A 482 19.59 17.07 -20.26
N GLY A 483 18.76 18.12 -20.22
CA GLY A 483 18.91 19.26 -19.32
C GLY A 483 19.69 20.45 -19.90
N VAL A 484 20.16 20.36 -21.15
CA VAL A 484 20.68 21.52 -21.90
C VAL A 484 19.50 22.30 -22.47
N PRO A 485 19.43 23.65 -22.31
CA PRO A 485 18.34 24.42 -22.90
C PRO A 485 18.29 24.28 -24.42
N GLU A 486 17.08 24.22 -24.98
CA GLU A 486 16.84 23.92 -26.40
C GLU A 486 17.66 24.79 -27.35
N ARG A 487 17.81 26.09 -27.06
CA ARG A 487 18.63 27.05 -27.85
C ARG A 487 20.13 26.72 -27.94
N TYR A 488 20.60 25.78 -27.13
CA TYR A 488 21.98 25.29 -27.11
C TYR A 488 22.08 23.80 -27.46
N ASN A 489 20.97 23.09 -27.60
CA ASN A 489 20.95 21.65 -27.84
C ASN A 489 21.20 21.37 -29.32
N GLY A 490 22.43 20.95 -29.67
CA GLY A 490 22.81 20.61 -31.04
C GLY A 490 22.48 19.17 -31.47
N PHE A 491 22.05 18.31 -30.55
CA PHE A 491 21.80 16.88 -30.81
C PHE A 491 20.53 16.44 -30.06
N SER A 492 19.37 16.66 -30.65
CA SER A 492 18.09 16.37 -30.01
C SER A 492 17.83 14.87 -29.85
N LEU A 493 17.15 14.47 -28.77
CA LEU A 493 16.66 13.10 -28.61
C LEU A 493 15.60 12.74 -29.67
N GLY A 494 14.85 13.73 -30.16
CA GLY A 494 13.87 13.57 -31.23
C GLY A 494 14.47 13.10 -32.56
N ASP A 495 15.77 13.33 -32.78
CA ASP A 495 16.47 12.92 -33.99
C ASP A 495 17.01 11.48 -33.91
N THR A 496 16.74 10.77 -32.81
CA THR A 496 17.24 9.42 -32.55
C THR A 496 16.18 8.35 -32.74
N SER A 497 16.59 7.09 -32.77
CA SER A 497 15.68 5.94 -32.84
C SER A 497 14.88 5.70 -31.55
N LEU A 498 15.09 6.47 -30.48
CA LEU A 498 14.36 6.29 -29.21
C LEU A 498 12.87 6.60 -29.30
N GLY A 499 12.44 7.39 -30.30
CA GLY A 499 11.03 7.74 -30.51
C GLY A 499 10.45 8.59 -29.39
N ILE A 500 11.27 9.46 -28.80
CA ILE A 500 10.86 10.46 -27.82
C ILE A 500 11.34 11.83 -28.30
N GLU A 501 10.48 12.84 -28.22
CA GLU A 501 10.83 14.21 -28.59
C GLU A 501 11.42 14.99 -27.39
N ASP A 502 10.90 14.73 -26.19
CA ASP A 502 11.37 15.30 -24.94
C ASP A 502 11.61 14.22 -23.88
N CYS A 503 12.50 14.50 -22.93
CA CYS A 503 12.87 13.61 -21.85
C CYS A 503 12.73 14.32 -20.50
N GLY A 504 11.53 14.19 -19.92
CA GLY A 504 11.27 14.64 -18.56
C GLY A 504 12.18 13.98 -17.53
N TYR A 505 12.31 14.60 -16.35
CA TYR A 505 13.24 14.17 -15.31
C TYR A 505 13.04 12.69 -14.88
N SER A 506 11.80 12.23 -14.72
CA SER A 506 11.52 10.84 -14.35
C SER A 506 11.93 9.84 -15.43
N LEU A 507 11.69 10.18 -16.71
CA LEU A 507 12.10 9.35 -17.83
C LEU A 507 13.62 9.30 -17.94
N HIS A 508 14.30 10.43 -17.72
CA HIS A 508 15.77 10.47 -17.68
C HIS A 508 16.33 9.52 -16.61
N ILE A 509 15.75 9.50 -15.41
CA ILE A 509 16.16 8.59 -14.33
C ILE A 509 15.90 7.12 -14.70
N ALA A 510 14.78 6.83 -15.37
CA ALA A 510 14.48 5.48 -15.85
C ALA A 510 15.45 5.02 -16.96
N MET A 511 15.86 5.92 -17.87
CA MET A 511 16.87 5.65 -18.88
C MET A 511 18.25 5.38 -18.24
N ILE A 512 18.62 6.15 -17.22
CA ILE A 512 19.87 5.92 -16.45
C ILE A 512 19.84 4.54 -15.79
N GLU A 513 18.74 4.18 -15.13
CA GLU A 513 18.61 2.85 -14.51
C GLU A 513 18.78 1.75 -15.54
N ARG A 514 18.12 1.87 -16.71
CA ARG A 514 18.19 0.89 -17.80
C ARG A 514 19.60 0.73 -18.34
N LEU A 515 20.28 1.84 -18.66
CA LEU A 515 21.65 1.83 -19.19
C LEU A 515 22.67 1.32 -18.16
N ALA A 516 22.48 1.63 -16.87
CA ALA A 516 23.34 1.14 -15.80
C ALA A 516 23.28 -0.39 -15.63
N ARG A 517 22.22 -1.05 -16.11
CA ARG A 517 22.20 -2.53 -16.23
C ARG A 517 23.35 -3.04 -17.09
N PHE A 518 23.75 -2.29 -18.11
CA PHE A 518 24.85 -2.62 -19.01
C PHE A 518 26.19 -2.12 -18.48
N ASP A 519 26.33 -0.83 -18.19
CA ASP A 519 27.55 -0.29 -17.56
C ASP A 519 27.34 1.11 -16.96
N ALA A 520 27.41 1.23 -15.63
CA ALA A 520 27.27 2.52 -14.94
C ALA A 520 28.47 3.46 -15.16
N SER A 521 29.65 2.92 -15.44
CA SER A 521 30.86 3.72 -15.72
C SER A 521 30.71 4.50 -17.03
N CYS A 522 30.03 3.93 -18.02
CA CYS A 522 29.73 4.63 -19.28
C CYS A 522 28.88 5.88 -19.04
N ILE A 523 27.86 5.81 -18.18
CA ILE A 523 27.01 6.98 -17.86
C ILE A 523 27.83 8.11 -17.24
N LEU A 524 28.77 7.78 -16.36
CA LEU A 524 29.62 8.78 -15.70
C LEU A 524 30.72 9.34 -16.61
N ALA A 525 31.03 8.67 -17.72
CA ALA A 525 32.00 9.14 -18.72
C ALA A 525 31.42 10.17 -19.70
N LEU A 526 30.10 10.36 -19.72
CA LEU A 526 29.42 11.25 -20.66
C LEU A 526 29.74 12.72 -20.41
N GLN A 527 29.88 13.47 -21.51
CA GLN A 527 30.25 14.88 -21.52
C GLN A 527 28.99 15.75 -21.59
N GLY A 528 28.39 16.02 -20.42
CA GLY A 528 27.15 16.80 -20.29
C GLY A 528 27.20 17.85 -19.17
N PRO A 529 26.09 18.59 -18.97
CA PRO A 529 26.04 19.74 -18.07
C PRO A 529 26.14 19.39 -16.57
N SER A 530 25.78 18.15 -16.20
CA SER A 530 25.92 17.61 -14.83
C SER A 530 25.36 18.55 -13.73
N LEU A 531 25.88 18.44 -12.50
CA LEU A 531 25.56 19.29 -11.34
C LEU A 531 25.71 20.79 -11.67
N ALA A 532 26.76 21.14 -12.42
CA ALA A 532 27.09 22.53 -12.71
C ALA A 532 26.00 23.22 -13.53
N GLY A 533 25.44 22.55 -14.55
CA GLY A 533 24.39 23.14 -15.39
C GLY A 533 23.12 23.48 -14.61
N GLY A 534 22.73 22.64 -13.63
CA GLY A 534 21.60 22.95 -12.76
C GLY A 534 21.83 24.22 -11.92
N ALA A 535 23.04 24.41 -11.40
CA ALA A 535 23.41 25.62 -10.67
C ALA A 535 23.45 26.85 -11.58
N ILE A 536 24.01 26.73 -12.79
CA ILE A 536 24.06 27.82 -13.78
C ILE A 536 22.65 28.26 -14.18
N LEU A 537 21.74 27.33 -14.50
CA LEU A 537 20.37 27.69 -14.90
C LEU A 537 19.58 28.36 -13.78
N LYS A 538 19.90 28.04 -12.53
CA LYS A 538 19.18 28.58 -11.37
C LYS A 538 19.69 29.95 -10.93
N MET A 539 21.00 30.19 -11.01
CA MET A 539 21.66 31.35 -10.39
C MET A 539 22.49 32.19 -11.36
N GLY A 540 22.76 31.70 -12.56
CA GLY A 540 23.62 32.35 -13.52
C GLY A 540 22.98 33.57 -14.18
N THR A 541 23.81 34.54 -14.55
CA THR A 541 23.40 35.61 -15.46
C THR A 541 23.26 35.08 -16.88
N GLU A 542 22.55 35.77 -17.78
CA GLU A 542 22.44 35.35 -19.19
C GLU A 542 23.81 35.20 -19.86
N ALA A 543 24.79 36.04 -19.50
CA ALA A 543 26.16 35.91 -19.99
C ALA A 543 26.83 34.60 -19.51
N GLN A 544 26.63 34.23 -18.25
CA GLN A 544 27.14 32.96 -17.69
C GLN A 544 26.43 31.75 -18.31
N ILE A 545 25.12 31.84 -18.56
CA ILE A 545 24.34 30.80 -19.25
C ILE A 545 24.86 30.61 -20.68
N GLU A 546 25.07 31.69 -21.43
CA GLU A 546 25.65 31.63 -22.78
C GLU A 546 27.06 31.05 -22.76
N GLN A 547 27.92 31.52 -21.85
CA GLN A 547 29.29 31.02 -21.71
C GLN A 547 29.32 29.52 -21.39
N PHE A 548 28.43 29.05 -20.50
CA PHE A 548 28.40 27.65 -20.07
C PHE A 548 27.78 26.71 -21.10
N PHE A 549 26.70 27.10 -21.79
CA PHE A 549 25.96 26.16 -22.64
C PHE A 549 26.29 26.26 -24.14
N SER A 550 26.92 27.34 -24.61
CA SER A 550 27.11 27.60 -26.05
C SER A 550 27.83 26.49 -26.83
N ARG A 551 28.80 25.77 -26.23
CA ARG A 551 29.56 24.74 -26.96
C ARG A 551 28.75 23.47 -27.26
N TYR A 552 27.65 23.20 -26.54
CA TYR A 552 26.76 22.06 -26.81
C TYR A 552 26.05 22.15 -28.17
N ARG A 553 26.02 23.33 -28.80
CA ARG A 553 25.45 23.51 -30.15
C ARG A 553 26.18 22.71 -31.22
N THR A 554 27.46 22.41 -31.02
CA THR A 554 28.32 21.88 -32.08
C THR A 554 29.22 20.72 -31.64
N GLY A 555 29.34 20.45 -30.35
CA GLY A 555 30.23 19.38 -29.87
C GLY A 555 30.02 19.00 -28.41
N SER A 556 30.85 18.05 -27.96
CA SER A 556 30.86 17.59 -26.57
C SER A 556 31.46 18.65 -25.66
N GLN A 557 30.89 18.84 -24.48
CA GLN A 557 31.48 19.68 -23.45
C GLN A 557 31.42 18.96 -22.10
N GLY A 558 32.58 18.61 -21.57
CA GLY A 558 32.68 18.16 -20.19
C GLY A 558 32.49 19.31 -19.22
N THR A 559 31.91 19.01 -18.06
CA THR A 559 31.76 19.97 -16.96
C THR A 559 32.16 19.36 -15.63
N PHE A 560 32.50 20.19 -14.66
CA PHE A 560 32.81 19.76 -13.30
C PHE A 560 32.15 20.63 -12.24
N PHE A 561 31.96 20.05 -11.06
CA PHE A 561 31.43 20.73 -9.87
C PHE A 561 32.28 20.36 -8.66
N ALA A 562 33.14 21.26 -8.22
CA ALA A 562 34.20 21.00 -7.26
C ALA A 562 33.85 21.54 -5.87
N VAL A 563 33.46 20.64 -4.96
CA VAL A 563 33.08 20.98 -3.58
C VAL A 563 34.04 20.39 -2.56
N THR A 564 34.24 19.07 -2.62
CA THR A 564 34.99 18.28 -1.65
C THR A 564 36.45 18.71 -1.52
N GLU A 565 36.94 18.83 -0.28
CA GLU A 565 38.33 19.17 0.05
C GLU A 565 39.01 18.04 0.83
N PRO A 566 40.35 17.87 0.73
CA PRO A 566 41.08 16.77 1.38
C PRO A 566 40.84 16.64 2.90
N GLU A 567 40.89 17.75 3.64
CA GLU A 567 40.80 17.75 5.11
C GLU A 567 39.39 18.03 5.65
N ALA A 568 38.48 18.54 4.80
CA ALA A 568 37.11 18.91 5.19
C ALA A 568 36.04 17.96 4.66
N GLY A 569 36.40 17.06 3.74
CA GLY A 569 35.46 16.19 3.05
C GLY A 569 34.43 16.98 2.25
N SER A 570 33.20 16.46 2.20
CA SER A 570 32.09 17.06 1.46
C SER A 570 31.24 18.03 2.28
N ASP A 571 31.72 18.48 3.45
CA ASP A 571 31.12 19.59 4.20
C ASP A 571 31.79 20.91 3.80
N PRO A 572 31.23 21.66 2.83
CA PRO A 572 31.82 22.91 2.38
C PRO A 572 31.92 23.98 3.49
N SER A 573 31.20 23.84 4.60
CA SER A 573 31.29 24.78 5.73
C SER A 573 32.60 24.66 6.50
N LEU A 574 33.29 23.51 6.41
CA LEU A 574 34.59 23.27 7.04
C LEU A 574 35.77 23.51 6.08
N GLY A 575 35.49 23.69 4.78
CA GLY A 575 36.51 23.93 3.76
C GLY A 575 37.26 25.26 3.92
N ILE A 576 38.49 25.30 3.42
CA ILE A 576 39.40 26.45 3.48
C ILE A 576 39.56 27.16 2.13
N SER A 577 39.02 26.61 1.03
CA SER A 577 39.08 27.28 -0.27
C SER A 577 38.39 28.64 -0.21
N ALA A 578 39.10 29.69 -0.59
CA ALA A 578 38.65 31.06 -0.38
C ALA A 578 38.98 31.99 -1.55
N VAL A 579 38.12 32.98 -1.74
CA VAL A 579 38.41 34.18 -2.53
C VAL A 579 38.76 35.29 -1.56
N SER A 580 39.97 35.83 -1.69
CA SER A 580 40.46 36.96 -0.88
C SER A 580 40.52 38.22 -1.73
N ALA A 581 39.97 39.31 -1.19
CA ALA A 581 40.14 40.67 -1.67
C ALA A 581 41.22 41.38 -0.83
N THR A 582 42.47 40.96 -0.97
CA THR A 582 43.59 41.84 -0.58
C THR A 582 43.66 42.99 -1.59
N THR A 583 44.02 44.20 -1.15
CA THR A 583 43.98 45.46 -1.94
C THR A 583 44.35 45.27 -3.42
N GLY A 584 43.35 45.13 -4.30
CA GLY A 584 43.52 44.71 -5.70
C GLY A 584 42.36 43.83 -6.22
N THR A 585 42.57 43.17 -7.36
CA THR A 585 41.63 42.21 -7.96
C THR A 585 41.46 40.97 -7.05
N PRO A 586 40.23 40.52 -6.75
CA PRO A 586 40.00 39.33 -5.93
C PRO A 586 40.74 38.09 -6.47
N ARG A 587 41.24 37.23 -5.59
CA ARG A 587 41.98 36.01 -5.98
C ARG A 587 41.43 34.77 -5.31
N LEU A 588 41.29 33.68 -6.08
CA LEU A 588 40.86 32.37 -5.61
C LEU A 588 42.09 31.49 -5.34
N THR A 589 42.15 30.95 -4.12
CA THR A 589 43.04 29.86 -3.74
C THR A 589 42.20 28.69 -3.22
N ALA A 590 42.35 27.51 -3.84
CA ALA A 590 41.50 26.36 -3.56
C ALA A 590 42.25 25.03 -3.68
N ARG A 591 41.80 24.03 -2.92
CA ARG A 591 42.24 22.63 -3.03
C ARG A 591 41.01 21.73 -3.00
N LYS A 592 40.73 21.05 -4.10
CA LYS A 592 39.57 20.17 -4.28
C LYS A 592 40.02 18.76 -4.63
N MET A 593 39.21 17.77 -4.26
CA MET A 593 39.49 16.36 -4.51
C MET A 593 38.19 15.60 -4.80
N LEU A 594 38.30 14.44 -5.44
CA LEU A 594 37.16 13.58 -5.84
C LEU A 594 36.20 14.29 -6.80
N VAL A 595 36.74 15.14 -7.68
CA VAL A 595 35.95 15.89 -8.66
C VAL A 595 35.87 15.08 -9.96
N GLY A 596 34.68 14.60 -10.31
CA GLY A 596 34.48 13.84 -11.55
C GLY A 596 34.64 14.69 -12.81
N ASN A 597 35.17 14.09 -13.86
CA ASN A 597 35.36 14.64 -15.21
C ASN A 597 36.17 15.94 -15.31
N ALA A 598 36.81 16.42 -14.25
CA ALA A 598 37.47 17.73 -14.26
C ALA A 598 38.55 17.87 -15.35
N GLN A 599 39.28 16.78 -15.66
CA GLN A 599 40.31 16.80 -16.70
C GLN A 599 39.76 16.86 -18.13
N ARG A 600 38.53 16.40 -18.36
CA ARG A 600 37.84 16.47 -19.66
C ARG A 600 36.97 17.72 -19.80
N ALA A 601 36.87 18.50 -18.73
CA ALA A 601 35.90 19.56 -18.65
C ALA A 601 36.44 20.88 -19.19
N ALA A 602 35.67 21.47 -20.09
CA ALA A 602 35.98 22.78 -20.68
C ALA A 602 35.63 23.93 -19.73
N ILE A 603 34.64 23.72 -18.84
CA ILE A 603 34.17 24.72 -17.89
C ILE A 603 33.55 24.04 -16.67
N GLY A 604 33.64 24.65 -15.49
CA GLY A 604 33.03 24.11 -14.28
C GLY A 604 32.92 25.11 -13.15
N LEU A 605 32.33 24.67 -12.05
CA LEU A 605 32.12 25.48 -10.86
C LEU A 605 33.02 25.00 -9.72
N VAL A 606 33.66 25.94 -9.04
CA VAL A 606 34.42 25.71 -7.81
C VAL A 606 33.73 26.38 -6.64
N PHE A 607 33.45 25.60 -5.61
CA PHE A 607 32.96 26.14 -4.35
C PHE A 607 34.10 26.75 -3.53
N ALA A 608 33.91 27.98 -3.07
CA ALA A 608 34.84 28.67 -2.18
C ALA A 608 34.05 29.53 -1.17
N LYS A 609 34.77 30.20 -0.28
CA LYS A 609 34.21 31.21 0.62
C LYS A 609 34.84 32.58 0.38
N ALA A 610 34.08 33.65 0.52
CA ALA A 610 34.66 34.98 0.58
C ALA A 610 35.44 35.13 1.91
N ALA A 611 36.74 35.41 1.85
CA ALA A 611 37.63 35.41 3.02
C ALA A 611 37.20 36.42 4.09
N GLU A 612 36.62 37.55 3.68
CA GLU A 612 36.24 38.65 4.57
C GLU A 612 34.92 38.38 5.31
N THR A 613 34.04 37.57 4.73
CA THR A 613 32.66 37.40 5.22
C THR A 613 32.29 35.95 5.52
N ASN A 614 33.17 35.00 5.18
CA ASN A 614 32.96 33.56 5.24
C ASN A 614 31.74 33.06 4.44
N ARG A 615 31.25 33.86 3.48
CA ARG A 615 30.05 33.58 2.69
C ARG A 615 30.35 32.57 1.58
N PRO A 616 29.47 31.59 1.33
CA PRO A 616 29.67 30.61 0.25
C PRO A 616 29.55 31.29 -1.11
N ILE A 617 30.46 30.96 -2.03
CA ILE A 617 30.51 31.46 -3.40
C ILE A 617 30.81 30.32 -4.37
N LEU A 618 30.23 30.40 -5.57
CA LEU A 618 30.52 29.50 -6.67
C LEU A 618 31.24 30.29 -7.75
N VAL A 619 32.43 29.81 -8.13
CA VAL A 619 33.30 30.45 -9.12
C VAL A 619 33.29 29.61 -10.39
N LEU A 620 32.90 30.22 -11.50
CA LEU A 620 32.92 29.66 -12.84
C LEU A 620 34.34 29.74 -13.42
N ILE A 621 34.89 28.61 -13.84
CA ILE A 621 36.28 28.50 -14.29
C ILE A 621 36.34 27.69 -15.59
N GLU A 622 37.07 28.21 -16.58
CA GLU A 622 37.52 27.47 -17.76
C GLU A 622 39.00 27.07 -17.55
N PRO A 623 39.31 25.81 -17.16
CA PRO A 623 40.66 25.42 -16.76
C PRO A 623 41.74 25.75 -17.80
N ASP A 624 41.43 25.54 -19.09
CA ASP A 624 42.36 25.78 -20.20
C ASP A 624 42.76 27.26 -20.32
N ARG A 625 41.86 28.19 -19.98
CA ARG A 625 42.15 29.64 -20.00
C ARG A 625 43.04 30.07 -18.83
N HIS A 626 43.16 29.23 -17.80
CA HIS A 626 43.84 29.53 -16.55
C HIS A 626 44.86 28.45 -16.16
N ALA A 627 45.47 27.79 -17.15
CA ALA A 627 46.40 26.67 -16.95
C ALA A 627 47.64 27.03 -16.08
N SER A 628 48.01 28.32 -15.98
CA SER A 628 49.07 28.80 -15.09
C SER A 628 48.70 28.77 -13.61
N ASN A 629 47.41 28.78 -13.28
CA ASN A 629 46.88 28.90 -11.92
C ASN A 629 46.10 27.66 -11.50
N VAL A 630 45.56 26.90 -12.44
CA VAL A 630 44.71 25.73 -12.20
C VAL A 630 45.45 24.47 -12.64
N LYS A 631 45.72 23.59 -11.69
CA LYS A 631 46.30 22.27 -11.93
C LYS A 631 45.26 21.19 -11.62
N ILE A 632 44.99 20.31 -12.58
CA ILE A 632 44.07 19.18 -12.44
C ILE A 632 44.86 17.88 -12.56
N GLU A 633 44.71 16.99 -11.58
CA GLU A 633 45.42 15.70 -11.56
C GLU A 633 44.44 14.54 -11.41
N HIS A 634 44.58 13.52 -12.25
CA HIS A 634 43.75 12.32 -12.18
C HIS A 634 44.08 11.48 -10.93
N LEU A 635 43.04 11.00 -10.26
CA LEU A 635 43.11 10.10 -9.13
C LEU A 635 42.81 8.69 -9.61
N GLN A 636 43.73 7.76 -9.37
CA GLN A 636 43.53 6.37 -9.75
C GLN A 636 42.37 5.76 -8.94
N THR A 637 41.37 5.23 -9.64
CA THR A 637 40.22 4.53 -9.04
C THR A 637 40.16 3.07 -9.49
N PHE A 638 39.48 2.24 -8.70
CA PHE A 638 39.34 0.80 -8.95
C PHE A 638 37.96 0.41 -9.51
N GLY A 639 36.95 1.28 -9.34
CA GLY A 639 35.60 1.12 -9.87
C GLY A 639 35.08 2.47 -10.35
N LEU A 640 34.11 2.42 -11.28
CA LEU A 640 33.55 3.58 -11.98
C LEU A 640 34.63 4.47 -12.62
N CYS A 641 35.62 3.87 -13.30
CA CYS A 641 36.74 4.60 -13.92
C CYS A 641 36.30 5.68 -14.91
N GLY A 642 35.10 5.56 -15.48
CA GLY A 642 34.49 6.55 -16.36
C GLY A 642 34.25 7.90 -15.70
N ALA A 643 34.01 7.92 -14.38
CA ALA A 643 33.85 9.16 -13.60
C ALA A 643 35.12 10.04 -13.60
N MET A 644 36.30 9.43 -13.83
CA MET A 644 37.58 10.12 -13.93
C MET A 644 37.78 11.14 -12.80
N LEU A 645 37.89 10.65 -11.57
CA LEU A 645 38.02 11.51 -10.41
C LEU A 645 39.35 12.26 -10.45
N CYS A 646 39.31 13.55 -10.14
CA CYS A 646 40.49 14.41 -10.13
C CYS A 646 40.65 15.16 -8.80
N SER A 647 41.87 15.57 -8.51
CA SER A 647 42.15 16.70 -7.63
C SER A 647 42.32 17.98 -8.45
N ILE A 648 41.94 19.12 -7.87
CA ILE A 648 42.11 20.45 -8.46
C ILE A 648 42.84 21.32 -7.46
N THR A 649 43.96 21.90 -7.90
CA THR A 649 44.74 22.86 -7.15
C THR A 649 44.66 24.21 -7.86
N ILE A 650 44.20 25.23 -7.15
CA ILE A 650 44.13 26.60 -7.65
C ILE A 650 44.99 27.48 -6.76
N ASP A 651 45.91 28.22 -7.38
CA ASP A 651 46.83 29.10 -6.69
C ASP A 651 46.69 30.54 -7.22
N GLU A 652 46.20 31.43 -6.35
CA GLU A 652 46.09 32.87 -6.58
C GLU A 652 45.46 33.27 -7.93
N LEU A 653 44.42 32.56 -8.36
CA LEU A 653 43.72 32.81 -9.62
C LEU A 653 42.97 34.16 -9.56
N PRO A 654 43.27 35.15 -10.42
CA PRO A 654 42.50 36.39 -10.48
C PRO A 654 41.04 36.11 -10.86
N ILE A 655 40.11 36.68 -10.11
CA ILE A 655 38.66 36.53 -10.28
C ILE A 655 38.06 37.86 -10.72
N ASP A 656 37.27 37.83 -11.79
CA ASP A 656 36.41 38.94 -12.20
C ASP A 656 34.95 38.72 -11.80
N ASP A 657 34.13 39.77 -11.90
CA ASP A 657 32.72 39.74 -11.48
C ASP A 657 31.87 38.74 -12.29
N ASN A 658 32.25 38.41 -13.52
CA ASN A 658 31.55 37.45 -14.37
C ASN A 658 31.90 35.99 -14.03
N MET A 659 33.02 35.75 -13.33
CA MET A 659 33.37 34.44 -12.80
C MET A 659 32.56 34.09 -11.54
N ILE A 660 32.07 35.07 -10.79
CA ILE A 660 31.24 34.81 -9.60
C ILE A 660 29.80 34.54 -10.05
N LEU A 661 29.29 33.34 -9.79
CA LEU A 661 27.95 32.95 -10.22
C LEU A 661 26.89 33.92 -9.66
N GLY A 662 26.08 34.51 -10.55
CA GLY A 662 25.05 35.50 -10.18
C GLY A 662 25.54 36.94 -10.02
N GLY A 663 26.79 37.25 -10.38
CA GLY A 663 27.29 38.63 -10.51
C GLY A 663 27.38 39.42 -9.21
N GLY A 664 27.63 38.76 -8.07
CA GLY A 664 27.85 39.41 -6.77
C GLY A 664 26.59 39.88 -6.00
N ASN A 665 25.38 39.56 -6.48
CA ASN A 665 24.12 39.98 -5.84
C ASN A 665 23.86 39.20 -4.51
N PRO A 666 23.59 39.86 -3.37
CA PRO A 666 23.76 39.29 -2.03
C PRO A 666 22.51 38.62 -1.42
N SER A 667 21.75 37.80 -2.16
CA SER A 667 20.70 36.99 -1.52
C SER A 667 21.30 35.73 -0.85
N LEU A 668 21.84 35.96 0.35
CA LEU A 668 22.74 35.08 1.10
C LEU A 668 22.15 33.79 1.66
N ARG A 669 20.83 33.62 1.62
CA ARG A 669 20.20 32.35 1.95
C ARG A 669 20.18 31.39 0.76
N ASP A 670 20.30 31.91 -0.47
CA ASP A 670 19.97 31.15 -1.67
C ASP A 670 21.13 30.31 -2.19
N GLY A 671 22.40 30.68 -1.97
CA GLY A 671 23.56 29.93 -2.49
C GLY A 671 23.74 28.54 -1.88
N PHE A 672 23.73 28.42 -0.55
CA PHE A 672 23.85 27.12 0.13
C PHE A 672 22.59 26.26 -0.02
N LEU A 673 21.39 26.88 -0.01
CA LEU A 673 20.13 26.20 -0.29
C LEU A 673 20.05 25.71 -1.74
N ALA A 674 20.53 26.50 -2.71
CA ALA A 674 20.58 26.10 -4.12
C ALA A 674 21.54 24.94 -4.36
N ILE A 675 22.70 24.93 -3.71
CA ILE A 675 23.64 23.81 -3.78
C ILE A 675 23.02 22.53 -3.21
N ASN A 676 22.33 22.61 -2.07
CA ASN A 676 21.64 21.45 -1.50
C ASN A 676 20.54 20.93 -2.41
N GLU A 677 19.78 21.81 -3.07
CA GLU A 677 18.74 21.40 -4.01
C GLU A 677 19.32 20.69 -5.25
N VAL A 678 20.48 21.16 -5.74
CA VAL A 678 21.22 20.52 -6.84
C VAL A 678 21.69 19.11 -6.43
N PHE A 679 22.28 18.95 -5.24
CA PHE A 679 22.67 17.63 -4.72
C PHE A 679 21.47 16.72 -4.44
N GLU A 680 20.38 17.26 -3.89
CA GLU A 680 19.16 16.49 -3.66
C GLU A 680 18.59 15.95 -4.98
N ARG A 681 18.58 16.77 -6.03
CA ARG A 681 18.15 16.36 -7.37
C ARG A 681 19.05 15.30 -8.00
N ASN A 682 20.28 15.12 -7.55
CA ASN A 682 21.16 14.07 -8.08
C ASN A 682 21.13 12.75 -7.31
N ARG A 683 20.61 12.71 -6.08
CA ARG A 683 20.48 11.46 -5.31
C ARG A 683 19.62 10.38 -6.02
N PRO A 684 18.51 10.71 -6.72
CA PRO A 684 17.79 9.74 -7.53
C PRO A 684 18.61 9.17 -8.70
N ILE A 685 19.54 9.93 -9.27
CA ILE A 685 20.47 9.43 -10.31
C ILE A 685 21.36 8.34 -9.72
N VAL A 686 21.95 8.58 -8.55
CA VAL A 686 22.78 7.56 -7.87
C VAL A 686 21.96 6.33 -7.50
N ALA A 687 20.72 6.51 -7.05
CA ALA A 687 19.82 5.39 -6.79
C ALA A 687 19.54 4.56 -8.06
N ALA A 688 19.28 5.21 -9.19
CA ALA A 688 19.09 4.54 -10.49
C ALA A 688 20.35 3.80 -10.96
N LEU A 689 21.54 4.41 -10.83
CA LEU A 689 22.82 3.74 -11.14
C LEU A 689 23.02 2.48 -10.30
N ALA A 690 22.73 2.55 -8.99
CA ALA A 690 22.87 1.43 -8.07
C ALA A 690 21.86 0.31 -8.37
N LEU A 691 20.58 0.64 -8.57
CA LEU A 691 19.53 -0.33 -8.90
C LEU A 691 19.80 -1.00 -10.25
N GLY A 692 20.15 -0.21 -11.28
CA GLY A 692 20.49 -0.73 -12.60
C GLY A 692 21.72 -1.65 -12.56
N THR A 693 22.79 -1.24 -11.89
CA THR A 693 23.99 -2.09 -11.73
C THR A 693 23.65 -3.40 -11.02
N ALA A 694 22.89 -3.34 -9.93
CA ALA A 694 22.44 -4.52 -9.19
C ALA A 694 21.57 -5.44 -10.05
N ARG A 695 20.67 -4.86 -10.85
CA ARG A 695 19.84 -5.60 -11.79
C ARG A 695 20.66 -6.28 -12.88
N GLY A 696 21.66 -5.59 -13.42
CA GLY A 696 22.60 -6.16 -14.39
C GLY A 696 23.39 -7.35 -13.83
N ILE A 697 23.77 -7.32 -12.54
CA ILE A 697 24.38 -8.48 -11.86
C ILE A 697 23.36 -9.62 -11.79
N LEU A 698 22.12 -9.37 -11.37
CA LEU A 698 21.07 -10.39 -11.28
C LEU A 698 20.75 -11.01 -12.65
N ASP A 699 20.65 -10.20 -13.71
CA ASP A 699 20.37 -10.68 -15.06
C ASP A 699 21.52 -11.58 -15.58
N HIS A 700 22.77 -11.25 -15.25
CA HIS A 700 23.91 -12.10 -15.56
C HIS A 700 23.90 -13.41 -14.76
N LEU A 701 23.56 -13.37 -13.45
CA LEU A 701 23.42 -14.58 -12.63
C LEU A 701 22.33 -15.50 -13.17
N ARG A 702 21.17 -14.95 -13.58
CA ARG A 702 20.07 -15.70 -14.21
C ARG A 702 20.46 -16.38 -15.51
N ALA A 703 21.25 -15.72 -16.34
CA ALA A 703 21.72 -16.28 -17.60
C ALA A 703 22.64 -17.50 -17.39
N THR A 704 23.18 -17.68 -16.18
CA THR A 704 24.00 -18.83 -15.83
C THR A 704 23.11 -20.01 -15.41
N SER A 705 23.13 -21.11 -16.17
CA SER A 705 22.32 -22.32 -15.90
C SER A 705 22.57 -23.01 -14.55
N LYS A 706 23.57 -22.55 -13.79
CA LYS A 706 23.98 -23.06 -12.48
C LYS A 706 23.33 -22.31 -11.30
N VAL A 707 22.65 -21.18 -11.53
CA VAL A 707 21.91 -20.47 -10.48
C VAL A 707 20.44 -20.85 -10.58
N ALA A 708 19.93 -21.53 -9.55
CA ALA A 708 18.51 -21.81 -9.49
C ALA A 708 17.73 -20.50 -9.27
N ALA A 709 16.65 -20.28 -10.04
CA ALA A 709 15.88 -19.03 -10.00
C ALA A 709 15.41 -18.64 -8.59
N HIS A 710 15.08 -19.64 -7.74
CA HIS A 710 14.68 -19.40 -6.35
C HIS A 710 15.80 -18.80 -5.47
N ALA A 711 17.08 -18.98 -5.82
CA ALA A 711 18.23 -18.53 -5.02
C ALA A 711 18.42 -17.00 -5.04
N ILE A 712 17.76 -16.31 -5.97
CA ILE A 712 17.81 -14.85 -6.13
C ILE A 712 16.42 -14.20 -6.26
N ALA A 713 15.34 -14.98 -6.20
CA ALA A 713 13.97 -14.50 -6.37
C ALA A 713 13.58 -13.40 -5.35
N ASP A 714 14.07 -13.50 -4.10
CA ASP A 714 13.86 -12.49 -3.07
C ASP A 714 14.50 -11.13 -3.42
N LEU A 715 15.67 -11.16 -4.08
CA LEU A 715 16.38 -9.96 -4.52
C LEU A 715 15.66 -9.30 -5.69
N GLU A 716 15.02 -10.07 -6.56
CA GLU A 716 14.24 -9.55 -7.69
C GLU A 716 12.97 -8.84 -7.23
N LEU A 717 12.28 -9.43 -6.25
CA LEU A 717 11.15 -8.79 -5.58
C LEU A 717 11.59 -7.52 -4.86
N THR A 718 12.74 -7.54 -4.18
CA THR A 718 13.32 -6.36 -3.53
C THR A 718 13.65 -5.26 -4.54
N HIS A 719 14.23 -5.61 -5.69
CA HIS A 719 14.51 -4.68 -6.78
C HIS A 719 13.23 -4.00 -7.28
N ALA A 720 12.18 -4.77 -7.59
CA ALA A 720 10.90 -4.24 -8.05
C ALA A 720 10.27 -3.29 -7.01
N ALA A 721 10.35 -3.64 -5.72
CA ALA A 721 9.87 -2.77 -4.64
C ALA A 721 10.66 -1.45 -4.54
N LEU A 722 11.97 -1.49 -4.74
CA LEU A 722 12.82 -0.29 -4.73
C LEU A 722 12.60 0.59 -5.96
N LEU A 723 12.36 0.03 -7.14
CA LEU A 723 11.96 0.79 -8.32
C LEU A 723 10.64 1.54 -8.09
N ARG A 724 9.64 0.86 -7.52
CA ARG A 724 8.37 1.51 -7.18
C ARG A 724 8.55 2.63 -6.15
N ARG A 725 9.48 2.45 -5.20
CA ARG A 725 9.82 3.51 -4.23
C ARG A 725 10.53 4.69 -4.89
N LEU A 726 11.44 4.44 -5.81
CA LEU A 726 12.09 5.48 -6.61
C LEU A 726 11.05 6.25 -7.43
N GLU A 727 10.10 5.56 -8.05
CA GLU A 727 8.99 6.19 -8.78
C GLU A 727 8.16 7.14 -7.91
N ILE A 728 7.89 6.79 -6.64
CA ILE A 728 7.22 7.69 -5.69
C ILE A 728 8.06 8.96 -5.45
N VAL A 729 9.39 8.82 -5.32
CA VAL A 729 10.30 9.96 -5.18
C VAL A 729 10.30 10.82 -6.44
N LEU A 730 10.26 10.22 -7.63
CA LEU A 730 10.20 10.93 -8.91
C LEU A 730 8.89 11.69 -9.11
N ALA A 731 7.75 11.07 -8.77
CA ALA A 731 6.45 11.74 -8.80
C ALA A 731 6.39 12.96 -7.84
N ALA A 732 7.14 12.90 -6.73
CA ALA A 732 7.27 14.05 -5.82
C ALA A 732 8.03 15.23 -6.47
N TYR A 733 9.01 14.96 -7.35
CA TYR A 733 9.66 16.00 -8.16
C TYR A 733 8.73 16.58 -9.22
N GLU A 734 7.94 15.75 -9.91
CA GLU A 734 6.98 16.19 -10.93
C GLU A 734 5.87 17.07 -10.35
N THR A 735 5.44 16.77 -9.11
CA THR A 735 4.43 17.56 -8.39
C THR A 735 5.00 18.77 -7.65
N GLY A 736 6.31 19.04 -7.79
CA GLY A 736 7.00 20.17 -7.16
C GLY A 736 7.09 20.07 -5.63
N ARG A 737 6.97 18.87 -5.06
CA ARG A 737 6.99 18.62 -3.60
C ARG A 737 8.03 17.55 -3.22
N PRO A 738 9.31 17.67 -3.63
CA PRO A 738 10.34 16.71 -3.24
C PRO A 738 10.53 16.70 -1.71
N LYS A 739 10.68 15.50 -1.14
CA LYS A 739 10.91 15.31 0.28
C LYS A 739 12.35 14.85 0.52
N ALA A 740 13.20 15.76 1.01
CA ALA A 740 14.63 15.53 1.23
C ALA A 740 14.99 14.21 1.96
N HIS A 741 14.17 13.81 2.93
CA HIS A 741 14.35 12.57 3.68
C HIS A 741 14.01 11.32 2.86
N GLU A 742 12.96 11.34 2.04
CA GLU A 742 12.60 10.22 1.16
C GLU A 742 13.64 10.07 0.03
N ILE A 743 14.14 11.18 -0.51
CA ILE A 743 15.22 11.23 -1.50
C ILE A 743 16.51 10.61 -0.95
N SER A 744 16.90 10.99 0.27
CA SER A 744 18.09 10.41 0.92
C SER A 744 17.91 8.93 1.22
N LEU A 745 16.69 8.53 1.61
CA LEU A 745 16.38 7.16 1.98
C LEU A 745 16.36 6.21 0.76
N ILE A 746 15.82 6.65 -0.40
CA ILE A 746 15.87 5.80 -1.59
C ILE A 746 17.30 5.55 -2.06
N LYS A 747 18.17 6.58 -2.05
CA LYS A 747 19.59 6.42 -2.38
C LYS A 747 20.26 5.42 -1.43
N LEU A 748 20.08 5.60 -0.12
CA LEU A 748 20.61 4.67 0.89
C LEU A 748 20.19 3.22 0.62
N GLN A 749 18.89 3.00 0.39
CA GLN A 749 18.35 1.66 0.18
C GLN A 749 18.81 1.03 -1.13
N ALA A 750 18.93 1.81 -2.20
CA ALA A 750 19.44 1.35 -3.49
C ALA A 750 20.91 0.89 -3.39
N VAL A 751 21.76 1.68 -2.70
CA VAL A 751 23.17 1.32 -2.47
C VAL A 751 23.28 0.05 -1.62
N GLN A 752 22.54 -0.04 -0.51
CA GLN A 752 22.50 -1.24 0.33
C GLN A 752 21.98 -2.47 -0.42
N PHE A 753 21.05 -2.28 -1.35
CA PHE A 753 20.56 -3.36 -2.20
C PHE A 753 21.63 -3.86 -3.16
N ALA A 754 22.37 -2.96 -3.83
CA ALA A 754 23.50 -3.35 -4.67
C ALA A 754 24.54 -4.16 -3.88
N ASP A 755 24.85 -3.74 -2.65
CA ASP A 755 25.73 -4.49 -1.74
C ASP A 755 25.18 -5.88 -1.39
N ARG A 756 23.88 -5.99 -1.13
CA ARG A 756 23.23 -7.27 -0.84
C ARG A 756 23.27 -8.21 -2.03
N VAL A 757 23.06 -7.70 -3.24
CA VAL A 757 23.17 -8.49 -4.48
C VAL A 757 24.59 -9.04 -4.63
N ILE A 758 25.61 -8.21 -4.40
CA ILE A 758 27.01 -8.64 -4.40
C ILE A 758 27.25 -9.74 -3.36
N GLN A 759 26.83 -9.52 -2.11
CA GLN A 759 26.99 -10.50 -1.04
C GLN A 759 26.32 -11.84 -1.39
N ARG A 760 25.12 -11.81 -1.98
CA ARG A 760 24.45 -13.02 -2.45
C ARG A 760 25.23 -13.68 -3.58
N ALA A 761 25.72 -12.93 -4.56
CA ALA A 761 26.52 -13.49 -5.65
C ALA A 761 27.74 -14.25 -5.13
N PHE A 762 28.41 -13.72 -4.10
CA PHE A 762 29.54 -14.37 -3.44
C PHE A 762 29.16 -15.61 -2.60
N SER A 763 27.94 -15.69 -2.09
CA SER A 763 27.48 -16.83 -1.30
C SER A 763 26.96 -18.01 -2.13
N LEU A 764 26.78 -17.84 -3.45
CA LEU A 764 26.29 -18.90 -4.32
C LEU A 764 27.38 -19.97 -4.56
N PRO A 765 27.02 -21.25 -4.75
CA PRO A 765 27.97 -22.34 -4.97
C PRO A 765 28.93 -22.14 -6.16
N SER A 766 28.53 -21.34 -7.16
CA SER A 766 29.31 -21.01 -8.36
C SER A 766 30.12 -19.71 -8.23
N SER A 767 30.32 -19.19 -7.02
CA SER A 767 31.01 -17.90 -6.77
C SER A 767 32.43 -17.83 -7.34
N ALA A 768 33.18 -18.94 -7.38
CA ALA A 768 34.52 -18.97 -7.96
C ALA A 768 34.53 -18.69 -9.47
N GLU A 769 33.55 -19.22 -10.22
CA GLU A 769 33.41 -18.96 -11.65
C GLU A 769 32.93 -17.53 -11.92
N PHE A 770 31.99 -17.02 -11.10
CA PHE A 770 31.55 -15.63 -11.17
C PHE A 770 32.69 -14.63 -10.95
N MET A 771 33.67 -14.99 -10.13
CA MET A 771 34.85 -14.18 -9.90
C MET A 771 35.88 -14.23 -11.03
N MET A 772 35.73 -15.13 -12.00
CA MET A 772 36.55 -15.13 -13.20
C MET A 772 35.93 -14.31 -14.34
N ASP A 773 34.60 -14.13 -14.33
CA ASP A 773 33.92 -13.28 -15.32
C ASP A 773 34.38 -11.82 -15.22
N PRO A 774 34.95 -11.23 -16.29
CA PRO A 774 35.44 -9.84 -16.27
C PRO A 774 34.33 -8.81 -16.01
N THR A 775 33.13 -9.04 -16.54
CA THR A 775 32.01 -8.10 -16.47
C THR A 775 31.39 -8.09 -15.07
N LEU A 776 31.17 -9.25 -14.45
CA LEU A 776 30.72 -9.34 -13.06
C LEU A 776 31.74 -8.73 -12.11
N ARG A 777 33.03 -9.07 -12.27
CA ARG A 777 34.10 -8.48 -11.45
C ARG A 777 34.08 -6.95 -11.52
N LYS A 778 33.96 -6.38 -12.71
CA LYS A 778 33.87 -4.94 -12.90
C LYS A 778 32.63 -4.37 -12.22
N LYS A 779 31.43 -4.91 -12.50
CA LYS A 779 30.18 -4.45 -11.89
C LYS A 779 30.20 -4.51 -10.36
N THR A 780 30.83 -5.54 -9.78
CA THR A 780 31.01 -5.65 -8.33
C THR A 780 31.91 -4.56 -7.76
N ARG A 781 32.98 -4.16 -8.46
CA ARG A 781 33.82 -3.02 -8.06
C ARG A 781 33.06 -1.70 -8.18
N ASP A 782 32.39 -1.51 -9.31
CA ASP A 782 31.62 -0.30 -9.60
C ASP A 782 30.53 -0.06 -8.57
N ALA A 783 29.81 -1.11 -8.18
CA ALA A 783 28.74 -1.02 -7.20
C ALA A 783 29.18 -0.51 -5.82
N LYS A 784 30.45 -0.72 -5.43
CA LYS A 784 31.00 -0.21 -4.17
C LYS A 784 31.23 1.29 -4.17
N ALA A 785 31.37 1.91 -5.33
CA ALA A 785 31.62 3.34 -5.42
C ALA A 785 30.36 4.18 -5.11
N PHE A 786 29.14 3.64 -5.31
CA PHE A 786 27.89 4.36 -5.04
C PHE A 786 27.71 4.76 -3.57
N GLU A 787 28.39 4.07 -2.65
CA GLU A 787 28.46 4.45 -1.24
C GLU A 787 28.93 5.89 -1.06
N TYR A 788 29.91 6.32 -1.85
CA TYR A 788 30.59 7.60 -1.69
C TYR A 788 30.05 8.72 -2.60
N MET A 789 29.22 8.38 -3.58
CA MET A 789 28.61 9.35 -4.49
C MET A 789 27.47 10.12 -3.82
N GLU A 790 27.47 11.45 -3.96
CA GLU A 790 26.42 12.34 -3.44
C GLU A 790 26.20 12.27 -1.91
N GLY A 791 27.22 11.79 -1.17
CA GLY A 791 27.23 11.62 0.29
C GLY A 791 27.31 10.15 0.73
N ALA A 792 27.97 9.89 1.87
CA ALA A 792 28.07 8.53 2.42
C ALA A 792 26.72 8.03 2.99
N SER A 793 26.53 6.70 3.09
CA SER A 793 25.32 6.11 3.67
C SER A 793 25.01 6.62 5.07
N ASN A 794 26.04 6.89 5.89
CA ASN A 794 25.86 7.46 7.23
C ASN A 794 25.25 8.88 7.18
N ILE A 795 25.67 9.70 6.22
CA ILE A 795 25.11 11.04 6.01
C ILE A 795 23.66 10.94 5.52
N HIS A 796 23.35 9.99 4.63
CA HIS A 796 21.99 9.78 4.18
C HIS A 796 21.08 9.18 5.25
N ALA A 797 21.60 8.31 6.11
CA ALA A 797 20.89 7.82 7.29
C ALA A 797 20.56 9.02 8.20
N GLN A 798 21.56 9.84 8.55
CA GLN A 798 21.32 11.07 9.32
C GLN A 798 20.27 11.95 8.65
N ASN A 799 20.38 12.24 7.35
CA ASN A 799 19.42 13.08 6.63
C ASN A 799 18.01 12.45 6.56
N ALA A 800 17.90 11.13 6.43
CA ALA A 800 16.62 10.42 6.46
C ALA A 800 15.95 10.50 7.84
N PHE A 801 16.74 10.56 8.92
CA PHE A 801 16.25 10.66 10.30
C PHE A 801 16.15 12.10 10.82
N ARG A 802 16.77 13.10 10.17
CA ARG A 802 16.73 14.52 10.58
C ARG A 802 15.30 15.04 10.72
N SER A 803 14.37 14.62 9.86
CA SER A 803 12.96 15.03 9.94
C SER A 803 12.22 14.48 11.17
N TYR A 804 12.67 13.33 11.70
CA TYR A 804 12.14 12.74 12.93
C TYR A 804 12.69 13.43 14.18
N VAL A 805 14.00 13.72 14.19
CA VAL A 805 14.68 14.40 15.30
C VAL A 805 14.23 15.85 15.42
N ALA A 806 14.06 16.57 14.30
CA ALA A 806 13.62 17.97 14.28
C ALA A 806 12.18 18.20 14.79
N ARG A 807 11.44 17.13 15.09
CA ARG A 807 10.05 17.19 15.57
C ARG A 807 9.86 16.47 16.91
N MET A 808 10.97 16.07 17.54
CA MET A 808 10.99 15.78 18.97
C MET A 808 11.00 17.13 19.73
N PRO A 809 10.19 17.30 20.78
CA PRO A 809 10.34 18.47 21.64
C PRO A 809 11.77 18.51 22.20
N GLN A 810 12.42 19.67 22.16
CA GLN A 810 13.75 19.90 22.76
C GLN A 810 13.72 19.74 24.27
#